data_AF-A0A7C7NMW3-F1
#
_entry.id   AF-A0A7C7NMW3-F1
#
_cell.length_a   1.000
_cell.length_b   1.000
_cell.length_c   1.000
_cell.angle_alpha   90.00
_cell.angle_beta   90.00
_cell.angle_gamma   90.00
#
_symmetry.space_group_name_H-M   'P 1'
#
loop_
_entity.id
_entity.type
_entity.pdbx_description
1 polymer ?
#
loop_
_entity_poly.entity_id
_entity_poly.type
_entity_poly.pdbx_seq_one_letter_code
_entity_poly.pdbx_strand_id
1 'polypeptide(L)'
;MAEELQIEFQKWEGTGNTFIIINALGCGEDVDLFSLEDSVVEEICRKENTDGLIVLGESSELGVDMRCDYRNPDGSRSFCGNGTRASYAYARREGWVGERAVFKACDGLHEVKQNSNYELPSVKFRPVGEPRRILEGEFSGDFFLDTGSPHHLHYVKDEIELREFDIDGFGRKVRYSDMYSPDGSNVNAVLVRGVGEISLRTYERGVEAETKACGTGAVAAALTDFSINAGDKERKVKMEGGDLFVEFDKPDEVWLAGKASEMRRGVMKILGLLLLGMGLLQAPLQAQWFDNLSDEAVVSVLTGSPGADTYSAFGHTAIRIYDPSEVPVVDWVFNYGTFSFSDDFYMKFLKGHLDYTLTAAPFHMFNKSYLDEGRGLFEQILRLSTDEVRSVAKYLSWNLQEENAGYRYEFFRDNCASRVIVVLENALGEGFQTNCIADGRTFRDGLDPYIDGSPWTAFGMDFVLGSRADNVMPPCGSAYIPDDLSKALLSMTVNGEPLTSEADKIDLLIVEGAWLSGAPPESAARLVPTIVMVLLALIIAFLRFKSRTSTPQSSPNVNFKLFKIARSVVLIVASALGVMLLVMWTLTDHTDTWANCNLLWSLPALVYFVPTKFKMKATMTYVSVVLIATYLLLSPGILPQFTSISLWGAAISVILALTPIKPFINVR
;
A
#
# COMPACT_ATOMS: atom_id res chain seq x y z
N MET A 1 24.34 -5.14 -20.30
CA MET A 1 23.34 -4.37 -21.08
C MET A 1 22.57 -3.60 -20.03
N ALA A 2 22.59 -2.26 -20.08
CA ALA A 2 21.83 -1.45 -19.12
C ALA A 2 20.34 -1.76 -19.34
N GLU A 3 19.63 -2.13 -18.28
CA GLU A 3 18.18 -2.29 -18.35
C GLU A 3 17.53 -0.94 -18.67
N GLU A 4 16.61 -0.96 -19.64
CA GLU A 4 15.78 0.18 -20.03
C GLU A 4 14.58 0.24 -19.06
N LEU A 5 14.53 1.25 -18.20
CA LEU A 5 13.38 1.49 -17.33
C LEU A 5 12.26 2.14 -18.15
N GLN A 6 11.05 1.59 -18.08
CA GLN A 6 9.86 2.19 -18.68
C GLN A 6 9.05 2.90 -17.61
N ILE A 7 8.82 4.20 -17.78
CA ILE A 7 8.06 5.04 -16.86
C ILE A 7 6.81 5.55 -17.57
N GLU A 8 5.65 5.32 -16.98
CA GLU A 8 4.39 5.91 -17.42
C GLU A 8 4.31 7.36 -16.95
N PHE A 9 3.80 8.24 -17.82
CA PHE A 9 3.61 9.63 -17.50
C PHE A 9 2.30 10.17 -18.07
N GLN A 10 1.86 11.29 -17.52
CA GLN A 10 0.71 12.03 -18.01
C GLN A 10 1.07 13.48 -18.22
N LYS A 11 0.75 14.01 -19.39
CA LYS A 11 0.87 15.43 -19.67
C LYS A 11 -0.40 16.14 -19.25
N TRP A 12 -0.25 17.13 -18.40
CA TRP A 12 -1.32 17.95 -17.83
C TRP A 12 -1.11 19.41 -18.16
N GLU A 13 -2.18 20.19 -18.13
CA GLU A 13 -2.15 21.64 -18.26
C GLU A 13 -2.83 22.28 -17.04
N GLY A 14 -2.19 23.28 -16.45
CA GLY A 14 -2.73 24.16 -15.41
C GLY A 14 -2.79 25.59 -15.92
N THR A 15 -3.96 26.01 -16.42
CA THR A 15 -4.23 27.39 -16.92
C THR A 15 -3.14 27.89 -17.89
N GLY A 16 -2.81 27.09 -18.92
CA GLY A 16 -1.81 27.45 -19.94
C GLY A 16 -0.39 26.95 -19.69
N ASN A 17 0.01 26.59 -18.46
CA ASN A 17 1.28 25.90 -18.22
C ASN A 17 1.10 24.38 -18.35
N THR A 18 2.08 23.70 -18.94
CA THR A 18 2.06 22.27 -19.18
C THR A 18 3.08 21.53 -18.32
N PHE A 19 2.68 20.38 -17.78
CA PHE A 19 3.50 19.57 -16.89
C PHE A 19 3.50 18.11 -17.32
N ILE A 20 4.63 17.43 -17.15
CA ILE A 20 4.69 15.98 -17.17
C ILE A 20 4.60 15.49 -15.74
N ILE A 21 3.51 14.80 -15.40
CA ILE A 21 3.31 14.20 -14.08
C ILE A 21 3.66 12.71 -14.16
N ILE A 22 4.58 12.30 -13.29
CA ILE A 22 5.00 10.92 -13.08
C ILE A 22 4.41 10.44 -11.75
N ASN A 23 3.74 9.29 -11.80
CA ASN A 23 3.27 8.61 -10.60
C ASN A 23 4.42 7.81 -9.97
N ALA A 24 4.80 8.16 -8.74
CA ALA A 24 5.76 7.39 -7.95
C ALA A 24 5.08 6.45 -6.94
N LEU A 25 3.74 6.42 -6.86
CA LEU A 25 3.01 5.45 -6.05
C LEU A 25 3.13 4.05 -6.66
N GLY A 26 3.76 3.12 -5.93
CA GLY A 26 3.89 1.72 -6.35
C GLY A 26 5.02 1.43 -7.34
N CYS A 27 5.95 2.36 -7.57
CA CYS A 27 7.23 2.02 -8.19
C CYS A 27 8.04 1.14 -7.22
N GLY A 28 8.66 0.06 -7.71
CA GLY A 28 9.47 -0.84 -6.86
C GLY A 28 10.58 -0.09 -6.12
N GLU A 29 10.95 -0.56 -4.92
CA GLU A 29 11.90 0.08 -4.00
C GLU A 29 13.26 0.45 -4.64
N ASP A 30 13.62 -0.20 -5.75
CA ASP A 30 14.89 0.01 -6.45
C ASP A 30 14.94 1.28 -7.34
N VAL A 31 13.84 2.02 -7.50
CA VAL A 31 13.79 3.23 -8.35
C VAL A 31 13.32 4.45 -7.57
N ASP A 32 14.27 5.25 -7.11
CA ASP A 32 13.97 6.57 -6.53
C ASP A 32 13.77 7.64 -7.61
N LEU A 33 12.50 7.83 -8.01
CA LEU A 33 12.10 8.87 -8.96
C LEU A 33 12.24 10.30 -8.42
N PHE A 34 12.27 10.48 -7.10
CA PHE A 34 12.49 11.81 -6.52
C PHE A 34 13.95 12.27 -6.65
N SER A 35 14.86 11.32 -6.88
CA SER A 35 16.30 11.56 -7.06
C SER A 35 16.75 11.53 -8.53
N LEU A 36 15.83 11.68 -9.49
CA LEU A 36 16.18 11.86 -10.91
C LEU A 36 17.24 12.96 -11.06
N GLU A 37 18.25 12.74 -11.91
CA GLU A 37 19.24 13.77 -12.21
C GLU A 37 18.63 14.90 -13.04
N ASP A 38 19.12 16.13 -12.84
CA ASP A 38 18.60 17.32 -13.53
C ASP A 38 18.73 17.20 -15.06
N SER A 39 19.80 16.57 -15.54
CA SER A 39 20.00 16.29 -16.98
C SER A 39 18.92 15.39 -17.59
N VAL A 40 18.35 14.47 -16.80
CA VAL A 40 17.24 13.60 -17.23
C VAL A 40 15.95 14.40 -17.28
N VAL A 41 15.72 15.27 -16.29
CA VAL A 41 14.56 16.18 -16.25
C VAL A 41 14.58 17.13 -17.45
N GLU A 42 15.75 17.72 -17.75
CA GLU A 42 15.97 18.55 -18.94
C GLU A 42 15.62 17.83 -20.23
N GLU A 43 16.12 16.60 -20.39
CA GLU A 43 15.86 15.81 -21.58
C GLU A 43 14.36 15.49 -21.75
N ILE A 44 13.69 15.11 -20.66
CA ILE A 44 12.24 14.84 -20.67
C ILE A 44 11.48 16.12 -21.04
N CYS A 45 11.75 17.23 -20.37
CA CYS A 45 11.04 18.48 -20.61
C CYS A 45 11.22 18.98 -22.05
N ARG A 46 12.44 18.87 -22.59
CA ARG A 46 12.75 19.21 -23.99
C ARG A 46 12.02 18.30 -24.98
N LYS A 47 12.03 16.98 -24.74
CA LYS A 47 11.40 15.99 -25.64
C LYS A 47 9.88 16.12 -25.66
N GLU A 48 9.31 16.38 -24.49
CA GLU A 48 7.87 16.49 -24.29
C GLU A 48 7.34 17.90 -24.51
N ASN A 49 8.22 18.89 -24.68
CA ASN A 49 7.92 20.31 -24.81
C ASN A 49 6.93 20.77 -23.73
N THR A 50 7.41 20.79 -22.48
CA THR A 50 6.60 21.08 -21.28
C THR A 50 7.31 22.08 -20.38
N ASP A 51 6.55 22.79 -19.54
CA ASP A 51 7.04 23.82 -18.61
C ASP A 51 7.61 23.22 -17.30
N GLY A 52 7.59 21.90 -17.15
CA GLY A 52 8.27 21.21 -16.08
C GLY A 52 7.78 19.79 -15.86
N LEU A 53 8.45 19.11 -14.94
CA LEU A 53 8.18 17.73 -14.54
C LEU A 53 7.76 17.71 -13.08
N ILE A 54 6.75 16.89 -12.77
CA ILE A 54 6.26 16.68 -11.41
C ILE A 54 6.36 15.20 -11.09
N VAL A 55 7.08 14.87 -10.02
CA VAL A 55 7.01 13.54 -9.41
C VAL A 55 6.05 13.63 -8.23
N LEU A 56 4.98 12.83 -8.29
CA LEU A 56 3.95 12.79 -7.26
C LEU A 56 3.95 11.41 -6.60
N GLY A 57 4.10 11.37 -5.27
CA GLY A 57 4.22 10.11 -4.54
C GLY A 57 3.92 10.24 -3.05
N GLU A 58 4.19 9.19 -2.30
CA GLU A 58 3.92 9.14 -0.86
C GLU A 58 4.81 10.12 -0.08
N SER A 59 4.27 10.62 1.02
CA SER A 59 5.03 11.38 2.02
C SER A 59 5.22 10.51 3.25
N SER A 60 6.44 10.47 3.78
CA SER A 60 6.72 9.87 5.10
C SER A 60 6.36 10.81 6.26
N GLU A 61 5.98 12.05 5.95
CA GLU A 61 5.59 13.07 6.94
C GLU A 61 4.11 12.93 7.31
N LEU A 62 3.83 12.68 8.59
CA LEU A 62 2.47 12.59 9.14
C LEU A 62 1.73 13.93 8.96
N GLY A 63 0.47 13.86 8.53
CA GLY A 63 -0.34 15.04 8.17
C GLY A 63 -0.14 15.54 6.74
N VAL A 64 0.70 14.89 5.94
CA VAL A 64 0.92 15.24 4.52
C VAL A 64 0.42 14.11 3.63
N ASP A 65 -0.60 14.39 2.82
CA ASP A 65 -1.20 13.38 1.93
C ASP A 65 -0.24 12.93 0.83
N MET A 66 0.49 13.87 0.20
CA MET A 66 1.37 13.56 -0.92
C MET A 66 2.62 14.45 -0.97
N ARG A 67 3.73 13.89 -1.45
CA ARG A 67 4.91 14.65 -1.86
C ARG A 67 4.78 15.05 -3.33
N CYS A 68 4.87 16.34 -3.61
CA CYS A 68 4.76 16.93 -4.95
C CYS A 68 6.08 17.64 -5.32
N ASP A 69 7.00 16.92 -5.97
CA ASP A 69 8.31 17.45 -6.40
C ASP A 69 8.20 18.07 -7.80
N TYR A 70 7.99 19.38 -7.88
CA TYR A 70 8.03 20.13 -9.13
C TYR A 70 9.47 20.51 -9.48
N ARG A 71 9.85 20.19 -10.72
CA ARG A 71 11.12 20.58 -11.32
C ARG A 71 10.90 21.38 -12.60
N ASN A 72 11.64 22.48 -12.70
CA ASN A 72 11.71 23.32 -13.88
C ASN A 72 12.36 22.56 -15.06
N PRO A 73 12.27 23.10 -16.30
CA PRO A 73 12.90 22.49 -17.46
C PRO A 73 14.43 22.35 -17.37
N ASP A 74 15.09 23.08 -16.46
CA ASP A 74 16.52 22.98 -16.15
C ASP A 74 16.84 22.02 -14.98
N GLY A 75 15.83 21.29 -14.48
CA GLY A 75 15.93 20.37 -13.34
C GLY A 75 15.83 21.02 -11.96
N SER A 76 15.96 22.35 -11.85
CA SER A 76 15.88 23.06 -10.57
C SER A 76 14.50 22.91 -9.92
N ARG A 77 14.46 22.89 -8.58
CA ARG A 77 13.20 22.80 -7.82
C ARG A 77 12.67 24.18 -7.46
N SER A 78 11.35 24.35 -7.60
CA SER A 78 10.66 25.57 -7.17
C SER A 78 9.20 25.27 -6.80
N PHE A 79 8.52 26.24 -6.19
CA PHE A 79 7.08 26.14 -5.98
C PHE A 79 6.33 26.59 -7.23
N CYS A 80 5.39 25.78 -7.70
CA CYS A 80 4.54 26.11 -8.83
C CYS A 80 3.07 25.90 -8.49
N GLY A 81 2.35 26.98 -8.17
CA GLY A 81 0.93 26.90 -7.85
C GLY A 81 0.07 26.30 -8.97
N ASN A 82 0.45 26.49 -10.25
CA ASN A 82 -0.25 25.87 -11.39
C ASN A 82 0.01 24.35 -11.44
N GLY A 83 1.25 23.94 -11.21
CA GLY A 83 1.65 22.54 -11.09
C GLY A 83 0.96 21.85 -9.92
N THR A 84 0.94 22.45 -8.73
CA THR A 84 0.28 21.88 -7.55
C THR A 84 -1.22 21.67 -7.76
N ARG A 85 -1.92 22.60 -8.43
CA ARG A 85 -3.34 22.41 -8.79
C ARG A 85 -3.55 21.29 -9.80
N ALA A 86 -2.66 21.16 -10.78
CA ALA A 86 -2.69 20.06 -11.73
C ALA A 86 -2.44 18.71 -11.04
N SER A 87 -1.48 18.65 -10.11
CA SER A 87 -1.23 17.46 -9.28
C SER A 87 -2.41 17.10 -8.38
N TYR A 88 -3.08 18.10 -7.78
CA TYR A 88 -4.28 17.84 -6.98
C TYR A 88 -5.43 17.31 -7.85
N ALA A 89 -5.68 17.94 -9.01
CA ALA A 89 -6.70 17.47 -9.96
C ALA A 89 -6.41 16.04 -10.45
N TYR A 90 -5.13 15.71 -10.69
CA TYR A 90 -4.69 14.37 -11.01
C TYR A 90 -4.95 13.38 -9.87
N ALA A 91 -4.44 13.66 -8.68
CA ALA A 91 -4.59 12.81 -7.51
C ALA A 91 -6.07 12.57 -7.14
N ARG A 92 -6.91 13.61 -7.22
CA ARG A 92 -8.34 13.50 -6.97
C ARG A 92 -9.03 12.60 -8.00
N ARG A 93 -8.65 12.70 -9.28
CA ARG A 93 -9.19 11.84 -10.34
C ARG A 93 -8.83 10.38 -10.14
N GLU A 94 -7.59 10.10 -9.73
CA GLU A 94 -7.16 8.74 -9.38
C GLU A 94 -7.76 8.27 -8.04
N GLY A 95 -8.44 9.16 -7.31
CA GLY A 95 -9.03 8.91 -5.99
C GLY A 95 -8.01 8.71 -4.88
N TRP A 96 -6.81 9.27 -5.05
CA TRP A 96 -5.75 9.27 -4.06
C TRP A 96 -5.93 10.35 -3.00
N VAL A 97 -6.82 11.32 -3.22
CA VAL A 97 -7.18 12.39 -2.28
C VAL A 97 -8.65 12.79 -2.44
N GLY A 98 -9.24 13.35 -1.39
CA GLY A 98 -10.64 13.82 -1.35
C GLY A 98 -10.83 15.28 -1.80
N GLU A 99 -11.84 15.95 -1.22
CA GLU A 99 -12.15 17.38 -1.46
C GLU A 99 -11.08 18.34 -0.95
N ARG A 100 -10.23 17.87 -0.02
CA ARG A 100 -9.08 18.59 0.53
C ARG A 100 -7.90 17.63 0.69
N ALA A 101 -6.68 18.16 0.62
CA ALA A 101 -5.45 17.46 0.92
C ALA A 101 -4.31 18.44 1.25
N VAL A 102 -3.19 17.93 1.74
CA VAL A 102 -1.94 18.67 1.97
C VAL A 102 -0.81 18.06 1.18
N PHE A 103 -0.20 18.89 0.32
CA PHE A 103 0.93 18.51 -0.50
C PHE A 103 2.21 19.12 0.06
N LYS A 104 3.26 18.31 0.19
CA LYS A 104 4.62 18.80 0.48
C LYS A 104 5.33 19.14 -0.83
N ALA A 105 5.58 20.42 -1.04
CA ALA A 105 6.40 20.98 -2.11
C ALA A 105 7.83 21.29 -1.60
N CYS A 106 8.70 21.80 -2.47
CA CYS A 106 10.08 22.09 -2.10
C CYS A 106 10.22 23.23 -1.07
N ASP A 107 9.24 24.12 -0.98
CA ASP A 107 9.21 25.26 -0.07
C ASP A 107 8.29 25.03 1.14
N GLY A 108 7.68 23.85 1.30
CA GLY A 108 6.90 23.49 2.48
C GLY A 108 5.55 22.88 2.15
N LEU A 109 4.61 23.03 3.09
CA LEU A 109 3.28 22.43 3.02
C LEU A 109 2.29 23.38 2.37
N HIS A 110 1.47 22.83 1.47
CA HIS A 110 0.41 23.53 0.77
C HIS A 110 -0.90 22.76 0.88
N GLU A 111 -1.91 23.42 1.44
CA GLU A 111 -3.27 22.90 1.40
C GLU A 111 -3.83 23.04 -0.03
N VAL A 112 -4.51 21.99 -0.49
CA VAL A 112 -5.22 21.97 -1.77
C VAL A 112 -6.67 21.58 -1.53
N LYS A 113 -7.57 22.14 -2.33
CA LYS A 113 -9.01 21.85 -2.24
C LYS A 113 -9.70 21.96 -3.58
N GLN A 114 -10.83 21.29 -3.72
CA GLN A 114 -11.79 21.64 -4.74
C GLN A 114 -12.55 22.90 -4.28
N ASN A 115 -12.38 24.01 -4.99
CA ASN A 115 -13.14 25.22 -4.70
C ASN A 115 -14.58 25.06 -5.22
N SER A 116 -15.56 25.13 -4.32
CA SER A 116 -16.98 24.97 -4.62
C SER A 116 -17.61 26.16 -5.34
N ASN A 117 -17.03 27.37 -5.21
CA ASN A 117 -17.56 28.58 -5.86
C ASN A 117 -17.33 28.55 -7.37
N TYR A 118 -16.17 28.02 -7.79
CA TYR A 118 -15.77 27.99 -9.20
C TYR A 118 -15.79 26.59 -9.81
N GLU A 119 -15.97 25.53 -9.00
CA GLU A 119 -15.81 24.13 -9.38
C GLU A 119 -14.41 23.83 -9.97
N LEU A 120 -13.37 24.47 -9.42
CA LEU A 120 -11.98 24.35 -9.88
C LEU A 120 -11.05 23.88 -8.77
N PRO A 121 -9.93 23.18 -9.09
CA PRO A 121 -8.90 22.90 -8.11
C PRO A 121 -8.29 24.21 -7.61
N SER A 122 -7.87 24.23 -6.35
CA SER A 122 -7.30 25.39 -5.67
C SER A 122 -6.16 24.99 -4.76
N VAL A 123 -5.17 25.88 -4.63
CA VAL A 123 -4.00 25.72 -3.75
C VAL A 123 -3.86 26.94 -2.85
N LYS A 124 -3.57 26.70 -1.58
CA LYS A 124 -3.25 27.73 -0.59
C LYS A 124 -1.76 28.08 -0.68
N PHE A 125 -1.47 29.36 -0.71
CA PHE A 125 -0.11 29.88 -0.66
C PHE A 125 0.36 29.94 0.79
N ARG A 126 1.68 29.85 0.99
CA ARG A 126 2.29 30.23 2.26
C ARG A 126 2.01 31.71 2.54
N PRO A 127 2.09 32.17 3.80
CA PRO A 127 1.81 33.56 4.14
C PRO A 127 2.57 34.54 3.24
N VAL A 128 1.80 35.42 2.60
CA VAL A 128 2.29 36.42 1.65
C VAL A 128 2.48 37.74 2.38
N GLY A 129 3.49 38.51 2.00
CA GLY A 129 3.71 39.85 2.57
C GLY A 129 2.67 40.88 2.15
N GLU A 130 2.84 42.12 2.59
CA GLU A 130 2.04 43.24 2.11
C GLU A 130 2.66 43.88 0.84
N PRO A 131 1.84 44.29 -0.15
CA PRO A 131 2.32 45.03 -1.32
C PRO A 131 3.03 46.33 -0.92
N ARG A 132 4.18 46.60 -1.55
CA ARG A 132 4.98 47.81 -1.31
C ARG A 132 5.00 48.68 -2.56
N ARG A 133 4.68 49.95 -2.40
CA ARG A 133 4.83 50.93 -3.49
C ARG A 133 6.28 51.40 -3.58
N ILE A 134 6.82 51.43 -4.79
CA ILE A 134 8.17 51.93 -5.10
C ILE A 134 8.09 53.46 -5.16
N LEU A 135 8.85 54.14 -4.30
CA LEU A 135 8.75 55.60 -4.13
C LEU A 135 9.86 56.39 -4.82
N GLU A 136 10.97 55.74 -5.16
CA GLU A 136 12.18 56.38 -5.67
C GLU A 136 12.81 55.54 -6.79
N GLY A 137 13.59 56.19 -7.65
CA GLY A 137 14.29 55.55 -8.77
C GLY A 137 13.46 55.49 -10.05
N GLU A 138 13.96 54.74 -11.02
CA GLU A 138 13.41 54.67 -12.38
C GLU A 138 12.00 54.09 -12.45
N PHE A 139 11.65 53.20 -11.51
CA PHE A 139 10.35 52.53 -11.43
C PHE A 139 9.43 53.11 -10.34
N SER A 140 9.65 54.37 -9.97
CA SER A 140 8.80 55.07 -9.00
C SER A 140 7.34 55.09 -9.46
N GLY A 141 6.43 54.63 -8.59
CA GLY A 141 5.00 54.52 -8.85
C GLY A 141 4.51 53.09 -8.99
N ASP A 142 5.40 52.16 -9.35
CA ASP A 142 5.12 50.73 -9.46
C ASP A 142 5.07 50.06 -8.07
N PHE A 143 4.71 48.78 -8.06
CA PHE A 143 4.58 48.00 -6.83
C PHE A 143 5.48 46.77 -6.83
N PHE A 144 5.81 46.30 -5.65
CA PHE A 144 6.53 45.06 -5.42
C PHE A 144 5.81 44.21 -4.38
N LEU A 145 5.71 42.92 -4.65
CA LEU A 145 5.23 41.92 -3.70
C LEU A 145 5.97 40.60 -3.90
N ASP A 146 6.37 39.98 -2.80
CA ASP A 146 6.93 38.62 -2.79
C ASP A 146 5.84 37.64 -2.32
N THR A 147 5.49 36.71 -3.20
CA THR A 147 4.47 35.66 -2.97
C THR A 147 5.10 34.28 -2.72
N GLY A 148 6.38 34.26 -2.34
CA GLY A 148 7.27 33.10 -2.45
C GLY A 148 8.17 33.18 -3.69
N SER A 149 7.88 34.13 -4.58
CA SER A 149 8.72 34.58 -5.68
C SER A 149 8.57 36.11 -5.81
N PRO A 150 9.64 36.86 -6.12
CA PRO A 150 9.58 38.31 -6.26
C PRO A 150 8.77 38.72 -7.51
N HIS A 151 7.82 39.65 -7.34
CA HIS A 151 7.01 40.22 -8.42
C HIS A 151 7.04 41.75 -8.40
N HIS A 152 7.40 42.33 -9.54
CA HIS A 152 7.28 43.75 -9.86
C HIS A 152 6.00 43.98 -10.65
N LEU A 153 5.22 44.99 -10.31
CA LEU A 153 3.89 45.24 -10.88
C LEU A 153 3.80 46.65 -11.45
N HIS A 154 3.65 46.72 -12.77
CA HIS A 154 3.49 47.95 -13.52
C HIS A 154 2.04 48.08 -14.01
N TYR A 155 1.36 49.17 -13.65
CA TYR A 155 -0.03 49.39 -14.03
C TYR A 155 -0.15 50.15 -15.35
N VAL A 156 -0.89 49.56 -16.30
CA VAL A 156 -1.23 50.20 -17.58
C VAL A 156 -2.65 50.76 -17.53
N LYS A 157 -2.94 51.75 -18.38
CA LYS A 157 -4.16 52.56 -18.30
C LYS A 157 -5.34 51.95 -19.03
N ASP A 158 -5.08 51.27 -20.15
CA ASP A 158 -6.13 50.73 -21.00
C ASP A 158 -5.67 49.50 -21.79
N GLU A 159 -6.61 48.93 -22.54
CA GLU A 159 -6.42 47.71 -23.31
C GLU A 159 -5.49 47.85 -24.51
N ILE A 160 -5.36 49.06 -25.04
CA ILE A 160 -4.44 49.33 -26.15
C ILE A 160 -3.02 49.31 -25.58
N GLU A 161 -2.80 50.01 -24.47
CA GLU A 161 -1.51 50.02 -23.77
C GLU A 161 -1.11 48.61 -23.32
N LEU A 162 -2.00 47.84 -22.68
CA LEU A 162 -1.68 46.47 -22.26
C LEU A 162 -1.25 45.57 -23.43
N ARG A 163 -1.90 45.71 -24.59
CA ARG A 163 -1.64 44.87 -25.77
C ARG A 163 -0.36 45.26 -26.50
N GLU A 164 -0.07 46.56 -26.57
CA GLU A 164 1.12 47.10 -27.24
C GLU A 164 2.33 47.17 -26.30
N PHE A 165 2.16 46.89 -25.00
CA PHE A 165 3.25 46.90 -24.01
C PHE A 165 4.35 45.91 -24.40
N ASP A 166 5.57 46.41 -24.56
CA ASP A 166 6.78 45.61 -24.77
C ASP A 166 7.21 44.97 -23.43
N ILE A 167 6.47 43.94 -23.03
CA ILE A 167 6.67 43.23 -21.76
C ILE A 167 8.04 42.55 -21.70
N ASP A 168 8.59 42.11 -22.84
CA ASP A 168 9.90 41.48 -22.90
C ASP A 168 11.02 42.50 -22.72
N GLY A 169 10.94 43.65 -23.39
CA GLY A 169 11.90 44.75 -23.24
C GLY A 169 11.88 45.35 -21.83
N PHE A 170 10.69 45.66 -21.33
CA PHE A 170 10.51 46.16 -19.97
C PHE A 170 10.88 45.12 -18.91
N GLY A 171 10.46 43.87 -19.11
CA GLY A 171 10.73 42.73 -18.25
C GLY A 171 12.23 42.53 -18.04
N ARG A 172 13.02 42.44 -19.12
CA ARG A 172 14.49 42.36 -19.03
C ARG A 172 15.09 43.53 -18.26
N LYS A 173 14.65 44.75 -18.56
CA LYS A 173 15.17 45.95 -17.91
C LYS A 173 14.95 45.93 -16.39
N VAL A 174 13.76 45.56 -15.94
CA VAL A 174 13.42 45.48 -14.51
C VAL A 174 14.11 44.27 -13.87
N ARG A 175 14.02 43.07 -14.47
CA ARG A 175 14.58 41.80 -13.98
C ARG A 175 16.07 41.87 -13.65
N TYR A 176 16.84 42.62 -14.42
CA TYR A 176 18.29 42.78 -14.27
C TYR A 176 18.71 44.13 -13.68
N SER A 177 17.76 44.92 -13.18
CA SER A 177 18.08 46.19 -12.52
C SER A 177 18.78 45.97 -11.18
N ASP A 178 19.57 46.96 -10.75
CA ASP A 178 20.27 46.94 -9.46
C ASP A 178 19.30 46.78 -8.27
N MET A 179 18.03 47.18 -8.43
CA MET A 179 16.98 47.04 -7.41
C MET A 179 16.70 45.57 -7.05
N TYR A 180 16.81 44.67 -8.02
CA TYR A 180 16.49 43.26 -7.84
C TYR A 180 17.73 42.35 -7.93
N SER A 181 18.94 42.92 -8.01
CA SER A 181 20.18 42.14 -8.07
C SER A 181 20.46 41.43 -6.73
N PRO A 182 21.01 40.20 -6.73
CA PRO A 182 21.40 39.40 -7.90
C PRO A 182 20.27 38.53 -8.48
N ASP A 183 19.22 38.26 -7.68
CA ASP A 183 18.27 37.16 -7.96
C ASP A 183 17.16 37.53 -8.94
N GLY A 184 16.87 38.81 -9.12
CA GLY A 184 15.84 39.37 -9.98
C GLY A 184 14.42 39.34 -9.46
N SER A 185 13.50 39.72 -10.35
CA SER A 185 12.06 39.68 -10.13
C SER A 185 11.33 39.24 -11.40
N ASN A 186 10.20 38.56 -11.22
CA ASN A 186 9.17 38.49 -12.26
C ASN A 186 8.60 39.89 -12.49
N VAL A 187 8.14 40.18 -13.71
CA VAL A 187 7.66 41.52 -14.07
C VAL A 187 6.28 41.39 -14.68
N ASN A 188 5.32 42.11 -14.13
CA ASN A 188 3.92 41.99 -14.49
C ASN A 188 3.39 43.33 -15.01
N ALA A 189 2.71 43.32 -16.16
CA ALA A 189 1.88 44.42 -16.61
C ALA A 189 0.42 44.15 -16.22
N VAL A 190 -0.18 45.08 -15.47
CA VAL A 190 -1.50 44.92 -14.83
C VAL A 190 -2.47 45.96 -15.39
N LEU A 191 -3.63 45.51 -15.86
CA LEU A 191 -4.74 46.38 -16.24
C LEU A 191 -5.95 46.11 -15.35
N VAL A 192 -6.47 47.15 -14.68
CA VAL A 192 -7.71 47.07 -13.92
C VAL A 192 -8.90 47.19 -14.89
N ARG A 193 -9.73 46.16 -14.98
CA ARG A 193 -10.90 46.11 -15.89
C ARG A 193 -12.18 46.61 -15.24
N GLY A 194 -12.27 46.45 -13.93
CA GLY A 194 -13.45 46.77 -13.12
C GLY A 194 -13.22 46.34 -11.68
N VAL A 195 -14.26 46.50 -10.85
CA VAL A 195 -14.21 46.04 -9.45
C VAL A 195 -13.98 44.54 -9.44
N GLY A 196 -12.87 44.09 -8.86
CA GLY A 196 -12.58 42.67 -8.69
C GLY A 196 -11.97 41.97 -9.91
N GLU A 197 -11.76 42.66 -11.04
CA GLU A 197 -11.34 42.05 -12.30
C GLU A 197 -10.10 42.75 -12.88
N ILE A 198 -9.04 41.99 -13.11
CA ILE A 198 -7.78 42.47 -13.67
C ILE A 198 -7.29 41.61 -14.83
N SER A 199 -6.52 42.19 -15.75
CA SER A 199 -5.75 41.46 -16.77
C SER A 199 -4.27 41.55 -16.47
N LEU A 200 -3.56 40.46 -16.73
CA LEU A 200 -2.15 40.30 -16.34
C LEU A 200 -1.35 39.69 -17.49
N ARG A 201 -0.22 40.33 -17.83
CA ARG A 201 0.85 39.79 -18.67
C ARG A 201 2.12 39.69 -17.84
N THR A 202 2.85 38.59 -17.93
CA THR A 202 4.00 38.32 -17.04
C THR A 202 5.24 37.93 -17.83
N TYR A 203 6.32 38.67 -17.63
CA TYR A 203 7.69 38.25 -17.95
C TYR A 203 8.26 37.45 -16.78
N GLU A 204 8.51 36.18 -16.98
CA GLU A 204 8.80 35.24 -15.90
C GLU A 204 10.30 35.00 -15.73
N ARG A 205 10.77 35.18 -14.49
CA ARG A 205 12.15 34.93 -14.09
C ARG A 205 12.46 33.44 -14.25
N GLY A 206 13.58 33.12 -14.92
CA GLY A 206 13.99 31.73 -15.20
C GLY A 206 13.49 31.20 -16.54
N VAL A 207 12.39 31.73 -17.08
CA VAL A 207 11.97 31.53 -18.47
C VAL A 207 12.55 32.61 -19.37
N GLU A 208 12.71 33.82 -18.83
CA GLU A 208 13.28 35.00 -19.49
C GLU A 208 12.49 35.43 -20.75
N ALA A 209 11.18 35.18 -20.74
CA ALA A 209 10.20 35.55 -21.75
C ALA A 209 8.80 35.74 -21.12
N GLU A 210 7.86 36.29 -21.88
CA GLU A 210 6.44 36.27 -21.52
C GLU A 210 5.88 34.84 -21.43
N THR A 211 5.18 34.53 -20.33
CA THR A 211 4.49 33.25 -20.13
C THR A 211 2.98 33.42 -20.20
N LYS A 212 2.29 32.35 -20.62
CA LYS A 212 0.82 32.36 -20.79
C LYS A 212 0.08 32.58 -19.48
N ALA A 213 0.63 32.08 -18.38
CA ALA A 213 0.10 32.29 -17.04
C ALA A 213 1.21 32.16 -16.00
N CYS A 214 1.07 32.91 -14.91
CA CYS A 214 1.95 32.86 -13.75
C CYS A 214 1.08 32.95 -12.49
N GLY A 215 0.99 31.85 -11.73
CA GLY A 215 0.11 31.77 -10.56
C GLY A 215 0.53 32.70 -9.41
N THR A 216 1.83 32.76 -9.12
CA THR A 216 2.41 33.64 -8.10
C THR A 216 2.25 35.13 -8.49
N GLY A 217 2.31 35.43 -9.79
CA GLY A 217 2.04 36.77 -10.34
C GLY A 217 0.58 37.17 -10.24
N ALA A 218 -0.34 36.24 -10.48
CA ALA A 218 -1.78 36.48 -10.30
C ALA A 218 -2.12 36.82 -8.85
N VAL A 219 -1.54 36.09 -7.87
CA VAL A 219 -1.66 36.41 -6.44
C VAL A 219 -1.09 37.81 -6.14
N ALA A 220 0.10 38.12 -6.66
CA ALA A 220 0.72 39.42 -6.42
C ALA A 220 -0.15 40.58 -6.96
N ALA A 221 -0.68 40.43 -8.17
CA ALA A 221 -1.53 41.43 -8.82
C ALA A 221 -2.87 41.60 -8.11
N ALA A 222 -3.48 40.50 -7.64
CA ALA A 222 -4.73 40.54 -6.90
C ALA A 222 -4.60 41.30 -5.57
N LEU A 223 -3.57 40.98 -4.77
CA LEU A 223 -3.33 41.63 -3.49
C LEU A 223 -2.92 43.10 -3.64
N THR A 224 -2.13 43.40 -4.68
CA THR A 224 -1.76 44.79 -4.99
C THR A 224 -2.98 45.59 -5.43
N ASP A 225 -3.83 45.05 -6.32
CA ASP A 225 -5.07 45.72 -6.73
C ASP A 225 -6.00 45.98 -5.53
N PHE A 226 -6.15 45.01 -4.63
CA PHE A 226 -6.92 45.20 -3.40
C PHE A 226 -6.35 46.31 -2.51
N SER A 227 -5.02 46.40 -2.38
CA SER A 227 -4.38 47.46 -1.59
C SER A 227 -4.64 48.87 -2.14
N ILE A 228 -4.92 48.99 -3.44
CA ILE A 228 -5.18 50.26 -4.13
C ILE A 228 -6.67 50.59 -4.15
N ASN A 229 -7.50 49.61 -4.52
CA ASN A 229 -8.91 49.82 -4.89
C ASN A 229 -9.91 49.32 -3.84
N ALA A 230 -9.46 48.56 -2.82
CA ALA A 230 -10.31 47.89 -1.84
C ALA A 230 -11.43 47.03 -2.50
N GLY A 231 -12.53 46.78 -1.79
CA GLY A 231 -13.66 45.98 -2.28
C GLY A 231 -13.71 44.58 -1.68
N ASP A 232 -14.30 43.64 -2.41
CA ASP A 232 -14.36 42.24 -1.99
C ASP A 232 -12.96 41.62 -1.95
N LYS A 233 -12.75 40.60 -1.14
CA LYS A 233 -11.43 39.95 -1.01
C LYS A 233 -11.23 38.79 -1.99
N GLU A 234 -11.77 38.97 -3.20
CA GLU A 234 -11.61 38.05 -4.31
C GLU A 234 -11.22 38.82 -5.57
N ARG A 235 -10.39 38.22 -6.43
CA ARG A 235 -10.00 38.79 -7.72
C ARG A 235 -10.01 37.75 -8.81
N LYS A 236 -10.65 38.11 -9.93
CA LYS A 236 -10.53 37.40 -11.20
C LYS A 236 -9.37 37.99 -11.99
N VAL A 237 -8.37 37.16 -12.29
CA VAL A 237 -7.17 37.52 -13.05
C VAL A 237 -7.22 36.85 -14.41
N LYS A 238 -7.37 37.66 -15.46
CA LYS A 238 -7.38 37.21 -16.86
C LYS A 238 -5.96 37.18 -17.42
N MET A 239 -5.52 36.03 -17.91
CA MET A 239 -4.25 35.83 -18.58
C MET A 239 -4.46 35.15 -19.94
N GLU A 240 -3.43 35.07 -20.77
CA GLU A 240 -3.51 34.38 -22.07
C GLU A 240 -3.85 32.88 -21.90
N GLY A 241 -3.30 32.24 -20.87
CA GLY A 241 -3.52 30.83 -20.53
C GLY A 241 -4.89 30.53 -19.92
N GLY A 242 -5.66 31.56 -19.55
CA GLY A 242 -7.00 31.44 -18.98
C GLY A 242 -7.21 32.28 -17.73
N ASP A 243 -8.35 32.06 -17.09
CA ASP A 243 -8.78 32.79 -15.90
C ASP A 243 -8.25 32.11 -14.63
N LEU A 244 -7.69 32.91 -13.72
CA LEU A 244 -7.35 32.54 -12.35
C LEU A 244 -8.23 33.32 -11.38
N PHE A 245 -8.53 32.71 -10.23
CA PHE A 245 -9.33 33.31 -9.18
C PHE A 245 -8.51 33.31 -7.89
N VAL A 246 -8.32 34.48 -7.29
CA VAL A 246 -7.56 34.65 -6.06
C VAL A 246 -8.55 35.04 -4.97
N GLU A 247 -8.68 34.20 -3.94
CA GLU A 247 -9.48 34.48 -2.73
C GLU A 247 -8.52 34.70 -1.57
N PHE A 248 -8.74 35.73 -0.75
CA PHE A 248 -7.90 35.98 0.42
C PHE A 248 -8.74 36.53 1.58
N ASP A 249 -8.46 36.15 2.83
CA ASP A 249 -9.09 36.82 3.98
C ASP A 249 -8.09 37.69 4.75
N LYS A 250 -6.88 37.15 4.89
CA LYS A 250 -5.71 37.78 5.50
C LYS A 250 -4.47 37.42 4.69
N PRO A 251 -3.33 38.10 4.87
CA PRO A 251 -2.10 37.78 4.12
C PRO A 251 -1.61 36.33 4.30
N ASP A 252 -2.00 35.66 5.40
CA ASP A 252 -1.73 34.25 5.71
C ASP A 252 -2.77 33.25 5.16
N GLU A 253 -3.80 33.73 4.48
CA GLU A 253 -4.89 32.91 3.95
C GLU A 253 -5.21 33.30 2.51
N VAL A 254 -4.32 32.95 1.59
CA VAL A 254 -4.43 33.26 0.16
C VAL A 254 -4.59 31.97 -0.65
N TRP A 255 -5.67 31.89 -1.41
CA TRP A 255 -6.03 30.75 -2.25
C TRP A 255 -6.01 31.14 -3.72
N LEU A 256 -5.42 30.28 -4.55
CA LEU A 256 -5.44 30.42 -6.00
C LEU A 256 -6.24 29.27 -6.59
N ALA A 257 -7.30 29.56 -7.32
CA ALA A 257 -8.10 28.59 -8.06
C ALA A 257 -7.94 28.81 -9.57
N GLY A 258 -7.98 27.72 -10.34
CA GLY A 258 -7.79 27.79 -11.80
C GLY A 258 -7.94 26.43 -12.45
N LYS A 259 -8.24 26.40 -13.74
CA LYS A 259 -8.46 25.17 -14.48
C LYS A 259 -7.19 24.31 -14.54
N ALA A 260 -7.35 23.01 -14.32
CA ALA A 260 -6.35 22.00 -14.62
C ALA A 260 -6.99 20.83 -15.39
N SER A 261 -6.32 20.30 -16.40
CA SER A 261 -6.85 19.23 -17.25
C SER A 261 -5.77 18.33 -17.84
N GLU A 262 -6.08 17.04 -18.00
CA GLU A 262 -5.24 16.10 -18.72
C GLU A 262 -5.18 16.43 -20.21
N MET A 263 -3.98 16.38 -20.78
CA MET A 263 -3.75 16.50 -22.23
C MET A 263 -3.56 15.13 -22.90
N ARG A 264 -2.63 14.31 -22.37
CA ARG A 264 -2.34 12.97 -22.91
C ARG A 264 -1.61 12.07 -21.90
N ARG A 265 -1.55 10.77 -22.20
CA ARG A 265 -0.71 9.77 -21.51
C ARG A 265 0.39 9.25 -22.42
N GLY A 266 1.47 8.76 -21.83
CA GLY A 266 2.57 8.16 -22.57
C GLY A 266 3.46 7.28 -21.71
N VAL A 267 4.40 6.59 -22.36
CA VAL A 267 5.45 5.80 -21.73
C VAL A 267 6.79 6.33 -22.23
N MET A 268 7.71 6.62 -21.32
CA MET A 268 9.09 7.00 -21.63
C MET A 268 10.04 5.87 -21.24
N LYS A 269 11.14 5.75 -21.99
CA LYS A 269 12.24 4.83 -21.72
C LYS A 269 13.45 5.61 -21.23
N ILE A 270 13.99 5.25 -20.07
CA ILE A 270 15.20 5.84 -19.50
C ILE A 270 16.25 4.74 -19.39
N LEU A 271 17.47 4.99 -19.88
CA LEU A 271 18.61 4.09 -19.64
C LEU A 271 19.03 4.20 -18.16
N GLY A 272 19.07 3.08 -17.44
CA GLY A 272 19.37 3.00 -16.00
C GLY A 272 20.79 3.41 -15.54
N LEU A 273 21.52 4.24 -16.28
CA LEU A 273 22.89 4.67 -15.97
C LEU A 273 23.00 6.00 -15.18
N LEU A 274 21.88 6.63 -14.83
CA LEU A 274 21.81 7.99 -14.23
C LEU A 274 20.97 8.05 -12.94
N LEU A 275 21.03 7.01 -12.09
CA LEU A 275 20.26 6.91 -10.83
C LEU A 275 21.16 6.56 -9.62
N LEU A 276 22.35 7.16 -9.52
CA LEU A 276 23.27 6.96 -8.38
C LEU A 276 23.48 8.27 -7.63
N GLY A 277 22.57 8.58 -6.70
CA GLY A 277 22.68 9.70 -5.78
C GLY A 277 22.34 9.29 -4.35
N MET A 278 23.38 8.98 -3.57
CA MET A 278 23.32 8.53 -2.17
C MET A 278 22.50 9.47 -1.29
N GLY A 279 21.47 8.92 -0.65
CA GLY A 279 20.75 9.57 0.44
C GLY A 279 21.65 9.78 1.65
N LEU A 280 21.74 11.02 2.12
CA LEU A 280 22.23 11.40 3.45
C LEU A 280 21.80 12.83 3.73
N LEU A 281 20.57 13.02 4.20
CA LEU A 281 20.19 14.20 4.99
C LEU A 281 19.24 13.75 6.10
N GLN A 282 19.83 13.50 7.27
CA GLN A 282 19.09 13.45 8.52
C GLN A 282 18.49 14.83 8.80
N ALA A 283 17.18 14.91 8.97
CA ALA A 283 16.52 16.08 9.55
C ALA A 283 16.18 15.78 11.02
N PRO A 284 16.72 16.52 12.00
CA PRO A 284 16.18 16.52 13.34
C PRO A 284 15.20 17.68 13.56
N LEU A 285 14.23 17.44 14.46
CA LEU A 285 13.31 18.38 15.11
C LEU A 285 12.06 18.82 14.30
N GLN A 286 11.20 17.86 13.98
CA GLN A 286 9.76 18.12 13.96
C GLN A 286 9.22 18.06 15.39
N ALA A 287 8.41 19.05 15.76
CA ALA A 287 7.51 18.90 16.90
C ALA A 287 6.72 17.61 16.71
N GLN A 288 6.63 16.81 17.76
CA GLN A 288 5.94 15.53 17.73
C GLN A 288 4.44 15.82 17.48
N TRP A 289 3.94 15.54 16.27
CA TRP A 289 2.55 15.85 15.85
C TRP A 289 1.49 15.35 16.84
N PHE A 290 1.79 14.27 17.55
CA PHE A 290 0.94 13.71 18.59
C PHE A 290 0.80 14.60 19.83
N ASP A 291 1.72 15.53 20.09
CA ASP A 291 1.58 16.52 21.16
C ASP A 291 0.51 17.57 20.84
N ASN A 292 0.18 17.76 19.55
CA ASN A 292 -0.83 18.71 19.08
C ASN A 292 -2.22 18.10 18.93
N LEU A 293 -2.39 16.79 19.11
CA LEU A 293 -3.71 16.16 19.03
C LEU A 293 -4.69 16.82 20.00
N SER A 294 -5.86 17.16 19.48
CA SER A 294 -6.96 17.78 20.18
C SER A 294 -7.64 16.79 21.12
N ASP A 295 -8.53 17.29 21.97
CA ASP A 295 -9.39 16.46 22.82
C ASP A 295 -10.48 15.72 22.02
N GLU A 296 -10.63 15.98 20.71
CA GLU A 296 -11.53 15.27 19.80
C GLU A 296 -10.83 14.11 19.07
N ALA A 297 -9.52 13.95 19.24
CA ALA A 297 -8.76 12.87 18.62
C ALA A 297 -9.22 11.50 19.15
N VAL A 298 -9.39 10.54 18.24
CA VAL A 298 -9.78 9.17 18.55
C VAL A 298 -8.82 8.16 17.96
N VAL A 299 -8.63 7.05 18.68
CA VAL A 299 -7.99 5.84 18.17
C VAL A 299 -9.07 4.80 17.91
N SER A 300 -8.98 4.12 16.78
CA SER A 300 -9.86 3.01 16.45
C SER A 300 -9.12 1.84 15.84
N VAL A 301 -9.72 0.65 15.90
CA VAL A 301 -9.23 -0.55 15.22
C VAL A 301 -10.13 -0.82 14.02
N LEU A 302 -9.54 -0.85 12.83
CA LEU A 302 -10.21 -1.21 11.59
C LEU A 302 -10.16 -2.72 11.38
N THR A 303 -11.26 -3.34 11.01
CA THR A 303 -11.32 -4.77 10.67
C THR A 303 -11.93 -4.96 9.29
N GLY A 304 -11.13 -5.49 8.38
CA GLY A 304 -11.49 -5.77 7.00
C GLY A 304 -11.90 -7.23 6.81
N SER A 305 -12.97 -7.48 6.04
CA SER A 305 -13.49 -8.82 5.79
C SER A 305 -12.48 -9.68 5.03
N PRO A 306 -12.55 -11.02 5.13
CA PRO A 306 -11.79 -11.94 4.27
C PRO A 306 -11.92 -11.64 2.78
N GLY A 307 -10.85 -11.86 2.03
CA GLY A 307 -10.78 -11.76 0.57
C GLY A 307 -10.81 -13.11 -0.13
N ALA A 308 -10.76 -13.09 -1.47
CA ALA A 308 -10.73 -14.29 -2.31
C ALA A 308 -9.31 -14.88 -2.47
N ASP A 309 -8.28 -14.05 -2.30
CA ASP A 309 -6.89 -14.46 -2.42
C ASP A 309 -6.37 -15.09 -1.13
N THR A 310 -5.36 -15.95 -1.24
CA THR A 310 -4.81 -16.69 -0.09
C THR A 310 -4.20 -15.79 0.99
N TYR A 311 -3.62 -14.64 0.62
CA TYR A 311 -3.03 -13.69 1.58
C TYR A 311 -4.06 -12.84 2.32
N SER A 312 -5.28 -12.68 1.77
CA SER A 312 -6.38 -11.93 2.37
C SER A 312 -7.48 -12.84 2.95
N ALA A 313 -7.30 -14.17 2.88
CA ALA A 313 -8.30 -15.17 3.25
C ALA A 313 -8.76 -15.12 4.73
N PHE A 314 -8.01 -14.45 5.60
CA PHE A 314 -8.33 -14.33 7.03
C PHE A 314 -8.80 -12.92 7.43
N GLY A 315 -8.97 -12.03 6.46
CA GLY A 315 -9.23 -10.62 6.71
C GLY A 315 -7.96 -9.86 7.04
N HIS A 316 -8.12 -8.65 7.56
CA HIS A 316 -6.99 -7.80 7.95
C HIS A 316 -7.41 -6.80 9.04
N THR A 317 -6.44 -6.24 9.75
CA THR A 317 -6.70 -5.16 10.70
C THR A 317 -5.61 -4.10 10.68
N ALA A 318 -5.98 -2.88 11.05
CA ALA A 318 -5.10 -1.73 11.14
C ALA A 318 -5.58 -0.79 12.26
N ILE A 319 -4.70 0.09 12.73
CA ILE A 319 -5.04 1.09 13.75
C ILE A 319 -5.25 2.42 13.04
N ARG A 320 -6.35 3.12 13.32
CA ARG A 320 -6.61 4.45 12.78
C ARG A 320 -6.53 5.50 13.88
N ILE A 321 -5.93 6.64 13.55
CA ILE A 321 -5.95 7.86 14.38
C ILE A 321 -6.66 8.94 13.58
N TYR A 322 -7.75 9.44 14.15
CA TYR A 322 -8.58 10.47 13.54
C TYR A 322 -8.73 11.66 14.48
N ASP A 323 -8.34 12.85 14.02
CA ASP A 323 -8.56 14.13 14.71
C ASP A 323 -9.17 15.13 13.72
N PRO A 324 -10.48 15.42 13.85
CA PRO A 324 -11.18 16.35 12.96
C PRO A 324 -10.83 17.82 13.21
N SER A 325 -10.27 18.14 14.38
CA SER A 325 -10.05 19.51 14.85
C SER A 325 -8.68 20.08 14.44
N GLU A 326 -7.71 19.21 14.16
CA GLU A 326 -6.42 19.61 13.63
C GLU A 326 -6.51 20.09 12.16
N VAL A 327 -5.64 21.03 11.80
CA VAL A 327 -5.51 21.52 10.42
C VAL A 327 -4.06 21.36 9.96
N PRO A 328 -3.77 20.43 9.04
CA PRO A 328 -4.73 19.53 8.38
C PRO A 328 -5.33 18.46 9.31
N VAL A 329 -6.52 17.98 8.93
CA VAL A 329 -7.20 16.87 9.61
C VAL A 329 -6.25 15.68 9.68
N VAL A 330 -6.10 15.12 10.87
CA VAL A 330 -5.35 13.87 11.06
C VAL A 330 -6.32 12.74 10.76
N ASP A 331 -6.06 11.94 9.73
CA ASP A 331 -6.87 10.76 9.41
C ASP A 331 -5.99 9.64 8.85
N TRP A 332 -5.21 9.02 9.74
CA TRP A 332 -4.13 8.10 9.38
C TRP A 332 -4.43 6.67 9.79
N VAL A 333 -4.09 5.73 8.92
CA VAL A 333 -4.15 4.29 9.16
C VAL A 333 -2.73 3.73 9.25
N PHE A 334 -2.42 3.11 10.38
CA PHE A 334 -1.19 2.41 10.69
C PHE A 334 -1.38 0.91 10.43
N ASN A 335 -0.66 0.40 9.44
CA ASN A 335 -0.87 -0.92 8.88
C ASN A 335 0.31 -1.85 9.14
N TYR A 336 0.10 -2.87 9.98
CA TYR A 336 1.05 -3.96 10.24
C TYR A 336 0.84 -5.12 9.24
N GLY A 337 0.85 -4.83 7.94
CA GLY A 337 0.56 -5.83 6.90
C GLY A 337 1.37 -5.66 5.62
N THR A 338 2.30 -4.71 5.60
CA THR A 338 3.05 -4.38 4.40
C THR A 338 4.33 -5.20 4.34
N PHE A 339 4.63 -5.75 3.17
CA PHE A 339 5.87 -6.43 2.87
C PHE A 339 6.38 -5.93 1.52
N SER A 340 7.71 -5.90 1.33
CA SER A 340 8.30 -5.49 0.05
C SER A 340 8.77 -6.70 -0.76
N PHE A 341 8.66 -6.58 -2.09
CA PHE A 341 9.18 -7.56 -3.03
C PHE A 341 10.62 -7.17 -3.43
N SER A 342 11.58 -7.35 -2.52
CA SER A 342 13.00 -7.19 -2.83
C SER A 342 13.55 -8.36 -3.67
N ASP A 343 14.73 -8.19 -4.28
CA ASP A 343 15.43 -9.23 -5.04
C ASP A 343 15.64 -10.55 -4.27
N ASP A 344 15.72 -10.48 -2.94
CA ASP A 344 15.87 -11.63 -2.05
C ASP A 344 14.55 -12.13 -1.41
N PHE A 345 13.41 -11.49 -1.71
CA PHE A 345 12.09 -11.82 -1.17
C PHE A 345 11.76 -13.30 -1.35
N TYR A 346 11.85 -13.84 -2.57
CA TYR A 346 11.51 -15.25 -2.82
C TYR A 346 12.44 -16.21 -2.06
N MET A 347 13.71 -15.85 -1.88
CA MET A 347 14.67 -16.66 -1.11
C MET A 347 14.36 -16.61 0.38
N LYS A 348 14.01 -15.43 0.90
CA LYS A 348 13.57 -15.20 2.28
C LYS A 348 12.24 -15.92 2.55
N PHE A 349 11.25 -15.78 1.67
CA PHE A 349 9.96 -16.49 1.71
C PHE A 349 10.15 -18.01 1.77
N LEU A 350 10.96 -18.58 0.87
CA LEU A 350 11.27 -20.02 0.88
C LEU A 350 11.96 -20.47 2.18
N LYS A 351 12.74 -19.59 2.81
CA LYS A 351 13.39 -19.83 4.11
C LYS A 351 12.46 -19.60 5.30
N GLY A 352 11.22 -19.13 5.12
CA GLY A 352 10.32 -18.77 6.22
C GLY A 352 10.68 -17.44 6.90
N HIS A 353 11.46 -16.61 6.21
CA HIS A 353 11.89 -15.31 6.68
C HIS A 353 10.97 -14.23 6.10
N LEU A 354 9.81 -14.04 6.71
CA LEU A 354 8.84 -13.04 6.27
C LEU A 354 8.98 -11.79 7.14
N ASP A 355 9.74 -10.82 6.66
CA ASP A 355 9.90 -9.55 7.35
C ASP A 355 8.83 -8.59 6.81
N TYR A 356 7.98 -8.10 7.72
CA TYR A 356 6.91 -7.16 7.45
C TYR A 356 7.27 -5.82 8.06
N THR A 357 6.68 -4.74 7.53
CA THR A 357 6.98 -3.38 7.96
C THR A 357 5.68 -2.66 8.30
N LEU A 358 5.69 -1.89 9.38
CA LEU A 358 4.64 -0.93 9.68
C LEU A 358 4.66 0.19 8.64
N THR A 359 3.52 0.46 8.01
CA THR A 359 3.33 1.65 7.16
C THR A 359 2.21 2.53 7.70
N ALA A 360 2.21 3.80 7.28
CA ALA A 360 1.12 4.73 7.55
C ALA A 360 0.61 5.30 6.23
N ALA A 361 -0.72 5.36 6.08
CA ALA A 361 -1.38 5.92 4.91
C ALA A 361 -2.65 6.68 5.32
N PRO A 362 -3.11 7.67 4.53
CA PRO A 362 -4.40 8.30 4.77
C PRO A 362 -5.56 7.29 4.71
N PHE A 363 -6.55 7.45 5.59
CA PHE A 363 -7.69 6.54 5.70
C PHE A 363 -8.47 6.39 4.40
N HIS A 364 -8.64 7.45 3.60
CA HIS A 364 -9.39 7.34 2.34
C HIS A 364 -8.71 6.40 1.33
N MET A 365 -7.38 6.30 1.33
CA MET A 365 -6.66 5.35 0.48
C MET A 365 -6.91 3.91 0.93
N PHE A 366 -6.83 3.67 2.25
CA PHE A 366 -7.13 2.37 2.84
C PHE A 366 -8.59 1.97 2.58
N ASN A 367 -9.55 2.87 2.84
CA ASN A 367 -10.97 2.61 2.62
C ASN A 367 -11.27 2.32 1.13
N LYS A 368 -10.63 3.05 0.21
CA LYS A 368 -10.79 2.83 -1.22
C LYS A 368 -10.33 1.43 -1.66
N SER A 369 -9.23 0.90 -1.11
CA SER A 369 -8.76 -0.43 -1.50
C SER A 369 -9.78 -1.53 -1.17
N TYR A 370 -10.44 -1.45 -0.01
CA TYR A 370 -11.51 -2.39 0.35
C TYR A 370 -12.76 -2.24 -0.52
N LEU A 371 -13.11 -1.00 -0.86
CA LEU A 371 -14.22 -0.73 -1.77
C LEU A 371 -13.96 -1.32 -3.16
N ASP A 372 -12.76 -1.13 -3.71
CA ASP A 372 -12.36 -1.63 -5.03
C ASP A 372 -12.30 -3.18 -5.05
N GLU A 373 -11.92 -3.82 -3.94
CA GLU A 373 -11.92 -5.27 -3.77
C GLU A 373 -13.33 -5.86 -3.49
N GLY A 374 -14.34 -5.02 -3.25
CA GLY A 374 -15.68 -5.46 -2.85
C GLY A 374 -15.71 -6.13 -1.48
N ARG A 375 -14.82 -5.72 -0.56
CA ARG A 375 -14.67 -6.26 0.79
C ARG A 375 -15.29 -5.34 1.84
N GLY A 376 -15.69 -5.93 2.95
CA GLY A 376 -16.31 -5.23 4.07
C GLY A 376 -15.25 -4.59 4.94
N LEU A 377 -15.62 -3.49 5.57
CA LEU A 377 -14.75 -2.78 6.49
C LEU A 377 -15.60 -2.19 7.60
N PHE A 378 -15.22 -2.44 8.85
CA PHE A 378 -15.79 -1.75 9.99
C PHE A 378 -14.70 -1.23 10.91
N GLU A 379 -15.07 -0.28 11.75
CA GLU A 379 -14.23 0.41 12.72
C GLU A 379 -14.76 0.15 14.13
N GLN A 380 -13.87 -0.07 15.10
CA GLN A 380 -14.19 -0.08 16.53
C GLN A 380 -13.44 1.04 17.24
N ILE A 381 -14.17 2.06 17.70
CA ILE A 381 -13.60 3.20 18.42
C ILE A 381 -13.18 2.75 19.83
N LEU A 382 -11.96 3.13 20.23
CA LEU A 382 -11.43 2.86 21.57
C LEU A 382 -11.74 4.04 22.50
N ARG A 383 -12.26 3.74 23.69
CA ARG A 383 -12.60 4.71 24.74
C ARG A 383 -11.34 5.10 25.52
N LEU A 384 -10.48 5.85 24.86
CA LEU A 384 -9.24 6.37 25.43
C LEU A 384 -9.42 7.84 25.83
N SER A 385 -8.79 8.25 26.92
CA SER A 385 -8.59 9.66 27.27
C SER A 385 -7.61 10.33 26.30
N THR A 386 -7.59 11.66 26.24
CA THR A 386 -6.68 12.40 25.35
C THR A 386 -5.21 11.98 25.54
N ASP A 387 -4.76 11.82 26.79
CA ASP A 387 -3.37 11.44 27.07
C ASP A 387 -3.05 10.00 26.63
N GLU A 388 -4.03 9.09 26.69
CA GLU A 388 -3.91 7.72 26.17
C GLU A 388 -3.88 7.71 24.64
N VAL A 389 -4.70 8.52 23.97
CA VAL A 389 -4.66 8.72 22.51
C VAL A 389 -3.29 9.22 22.07
N ARG A 390 -2.76 10.25 22.75
CA ARG A 390 -1.40 10.77 22.50
C ARG A 390 -0.33 9.71 22.73
N SER A 391 -0.49 8.87 23.75
CA SER A 391 0.45 7.77 24.05
C SER A 391 0.48 6.71 22.94
N VAL A 392 -0.69 6.34 22.40
CA VAL A 392 -0.79 5.44 21.24
C VAL A 392 -0.16 6.08 20.00
N ALA A 393 -0.49 7.34 19.71
CA ALA A 393 0.07 8.08 18.58
C ALA A 393 1.60 8.20 18.67
N LYS A 394 2.13 8.43 19.87
CA LYS A 394 3.56 8.46 20.17
C LYS A 394 4.23 7.11 19.91
N TYR A 395 3.64 6.02 20.39
CA TYR A 395 4.18 4.67 20.16
C TYR A 395 4.20 4.34 18.67
N LEU A 396 3.11 4.60 17.95
CA LEU A 396 3.02 4.34 16.51
C LEU A 396 4.01 5.19 15.71
N SER A 397 4.22 6.45 16.10
CA SER A 397 5.23 7.33 15.48
C SER A 397 6.65 6.82 15.68
N TRP A 398 6.97 6.33 16.89
CA TRP A 398 8.26 5.69 17.16
C TRP A 398 8.42 4.40 16.36
N ASN A 399 7.37 3.57 16.30
CA ASN A 399 7.41 2.31 15.59
C ASN A 399 7.51 2.52 14.08
N LEU A 400 6.98 3.60 13.51
CA LEU A 400 7.04 3.91 12.07
C LEU A 400 8.44 4.31 11.59
N GLN A 401 9.38 4.61 12.50
CA GLN A 401 10.77 4.92 12.13
C GLN A 401 11.43 3.72 11.43
N GLU A 402 12.32 4.00 10.47
CA GLU A 402 12.97 2.98 9.62
C GLU A 402 13.61 1.86 10.45
N GLU A 403 14.23 2.19 11.59
CA GLU A 403 14.92 1.24 12.45
C GLU A 403 13.97 0.38 13.30
N ASN A 404 12.70 0.78 13.45
CA ASN A 404 11.73 0.14 14.34
C ASN A 404 10.54 -0.50 13.59
N ALA A 405 10.29 -0.11 12.34
CA ALA A 405 9.09 -0.49 11.60
C ALA A 405 9.06 -1.97 11.19
N GLY A 406 10.24 -2.59 11.02
CA GLY A 406 10.38 -3.98 10.62
C GLY A 406 10.08 -4.96 11.76
N TYR A 407 9.33 -6.02 11.47
CA TYR A 407 9.10 -7.13 12.38
C TYR A 407 9.04 -8.48 11.64
N ARG A 408 9.32 -9.56 12.38
CA ARG A 408 9.28 -10.93 11.86
C ARG A 408 7.85 -11.45 11.95
N TYR A 409 7.25 -11.70 10.80
CA TYR A 409 5.89 -12.22 10.71
C TYR A 409 5.82 -13.69 11.13
N GLU A 410 4.97 -13.98 12.13
CA GLU A 410 4.55 -15.32 12.52
C GLU A 410 3.03 -15.41 12.49
N PHE A 411 2.47 -16.21 11.59
CA PHE A 411 1.04 -16.24 11.32
C PHE A 411 0.15 -16.39 12.57
N PHE A 412 0.50 -17.24 13.52
CA PHE A 412 -0.28 -17.47 14.75
C PHE A 412 0.09 -16.59 15.95
N ARG A 413 1.19 -15.84 15.89
CA ARG A 413 1.79 -15.20 17.09
C ARG A 413 2.11 -13.73 16.90
N ASP A 414 2.57 -13.36 15.71
CA ASP A 414 3.09 -12.02 15.42
C ASP A 414 2.65 -11.59 14.01
N ASN A 415 1.45 -11.02 13.92
CA ASN A 415 0.82 -10.60 12.67
C ASN A 415 0.06 -9.28 12.86
N CYS A 416 -0.64 -8.82 11.81
CA CYS A 416 -1.39 -7.57 11.84
C CYS A 416 -2.36 -7.45 13.03
N ALA A 417 -3.00 -8.56 13.41
CA ALA A 417 -3.98 -8.60 14.49
C ALA A 417 -3.34 -8.66 15.88
N SER A 418 -2.37 -9.56 16.09
CA SER A 418 -1.69 -9.61 17.39
C SER A 418 -0.89 -8.34 17.68
N ARG A 419 -0.39 -7.66 16.64
CA ARG A 419 0.32 -6.36 16.77
C ARG A 419 -0.54 -5.24 17.33
N VAL A 420 -1.87 -5.28 17.17
CA VAL A 420 -2.76 -4.30 17.82
C VAL A 420 -2.66 -4.41 19.34
N ILE A 421 -2.65 -5.63 19.87
CA ILE A 421 -2.48 -5.86 21.32
C ILE A 421 -1.10 -5.36 21.77
N VAL A 422 -0.05 -5.66 21.01
CA VAL A 422 1.31 -5.19 21.31
C VAL A 422 1.38 -3.66 21.36
N VAL A 423 0.74 -2.97 20.42
CA VAL A 423 0.67 -1.50 20.41
C VAL A 423 -0.03 -0.99 21.67
N LEU A 424 -1.19 -1.54 22.02
CA LEU A 424 -1.96 -1.12 23.19
C LEU A 424 -1.21 -1.40 24.50
N GLU A 425 -0.59 -2.57 24.64
CA GLU A 425 0.23 -2.93 25.82
C GLU A 425 1.40 -1.96 26.01
N ASN A 426 2.13 -1.63 24.94
CA ASN A 426 3.29 -0.76 25.04
C ASN A 426 2.92 0.73 25.17
N ALA A 427 1.82 1.17 24.56
CA ALA A 427 1.38 2.55 24.62
C ALA A 427 0.69 2.90 25.95
N LEU A 428 -0.12 1.99 26.49
CA LEU A 428 -0.98 2.25 27.66
C LEU A 428 -0.37 1.71 28.97
N GLY A 429 0.63 0.82 28.89
CA GLY A 429 1.36 0.31 30.04
C GLY A 429 0.48 -0.48 31.03
N GLU A 430 0.76 -0.34 32.33
CA GLU A 430 0.10 -1.14 33.40
C GLU A 430 -1.41 -0.90 33.51
N GLY A 431 -1.93 0.20 32.95
CA GLY A 431 -3.36 0.49 32.92
C GLY A 431 -4.14 -0.44 32.00
N PHE A 432 -3.50 -1.02 30.97
CA PHE A 432 -4.15 -1.88 30.00
C PHE A 432 -4.16 -3.34 30.45
N GLN A 433 -5.35 -3.96 30.39
CA GLN A 433 -5.56 -5.36 30.73
C GLN A 433 -6.37 -6.03 29.63
N THR A 434 -5.86 -7.14 29.10
CA THR A 434 -6.51 -7.84 28.00
C THR A 434 -7.75 -8.61 28.43
N ASN A 435 -7.76 -9.16 29.64
CA ASN A 435 -8.83 -9.99 30.22
C ASN A 435 -9.31 -11.16 29.33
N CYS A 436 -8.53 -11.55 28.32
CA CYS A 436 -8.91 -12.65 27.45
C CYS A 436 -8.97 -13.95 28.24
N ILE A 437 -9.85 -14.86 27.81
CA ILE A 437 -9.97 -16.21 28.34
C ILE A 437 -9.69 -17.19 27.21
N ALA A 438 -9.00 -18.29 27.49
CA ALA A 438 -8.81 -19.36 26.52
C ALA A 438 -10.17 -20.03 26.21
N ASP A 439 -10.53 -20.09 24.93
CA ASP A 439 -11.81 -20.65 24.46
C ASP A 439 -11.76 -22.17 24.20
N GLY A 440 -10.59 -22.79 24.39
CA GLY A 440 -10.35 -24.22 24.23
C GLY A 440 -10.08 -24.67 22.79
N ARG A 441 -10.15 -23.76 21.80
CA ARG A 441 -9.81 -24.06 20.41
C ARG A 441 -8.29 -24.19 20.25
N THR A 442 -7.87 -25.00 19.29
CA THR A 442 -6.48 -25.02 18.80
C THR A 442 -6.27 -23.95 17.73
N PHE A 443 -5.01 -23.59 17.46
CA PHE A 443 -4.69 -22.67 16.36
C PHE A 443 -5.28 -23.12 15.00
N ARG A 444 -5.38 -24.43 14.76
CA ARG A 444 -6.01 -24.98 13.56
C ARG A 444 -7.53 -24.77 13.57
N ASP A 445 -8.20 -25.08 14.67
CA ASP A 445 -9.66 -24.88 14.80
C ASP A 445 -10.06 -23.41 14.59
N GLY A 446 -9.15 -22.46 14.87
CA GLY A 446 -9.34 -21.04 14.59
C GLY A 446 -9.47 -20.71 13.10
N LEU A 447 -8.90 -21.54 12.21
CA LEU A 447 -8.89 -21.31 10.76
C LEU A 447 -10.16 -21.80 10.06
N ASP A 448 -10.83 -22.81 10.61
CA ASP A 448 -11.96 -23.51 9.97
C ASP A 448 -13.02 -22.56 9.36
N PRO A 449 -13.49 -21.51 10.06
CA PRO A 449 -14.50 -20.61 9.49
C PRO A 449 -14.05 -19.94 8.17
N TYR A 450 -12.75 -19.72 8.00
CA TYR A 450 -12.16 -18.98 6.88
C TYR A 450 -11.75 -19.87 5.72
N ILE A 451 -11.44 -21.15 5.98
CA ILE A 451 -10.89 -22.06 4.96
C ILE A 451 -11.88 -23.13 4.53
N ASP A 452 -12.96 -23.39 5.28
CA ASP A 452 -13.96 -24.40 4.94
C ASP A 452 -14.64 -24.13 3.59
N GLY A 453 -14.83 -22.85 3.25
CA GLY A 453 -15.35 -22.43 1.94
C GLY A 453 -14.36 -22.64 0.80
N SER A 454 -13.09 -22.88 1.12
CA SER A 454 -11.96 -22.99 0.19
C SER A 454 -11.28 -24.36 0.36
N PRO A 455 -11.93 -25.45 -0.07
CA PRO A 455 -11.57 -26.80 0.35
C PRO A 455 -10.18 -27.26 -0.09
N TRP A 456 -9.66 -26.78 -1.23
CA TRP A 456 -8.28 -27.05 -1.64
C TRP A 456 -7.25 -26.31 -0.78
N THR A 457 -7.57 -25.08 -0.34
CA THR A 457 -6.76 -24.33 0.63
C THR A 457 -6.73 -25.06 1.97
N ALA A 458 -7.90 -25.50 2.45
CA ALA A 458 -8.00 -26.30 3.67
C ALA A 458 -7.17 -27.59 3.59
N PHE A 459 -7.28 -28.35 2.49
CA PHE A 459 -6.46 -29.54 2.27
C PHE A 459 -4.95 -29.25 2.25
N GLY A 460 -4.54 -28.11 1.67
CA GLY A 460 -3.15 -27.67 1.67
C GLY A 460 -2.65 -27.32 3.09
N MET A 461 -3.45 -26.62 3.88
CA MET A 461 -3.12 -26.26 5.26
C MET A 461 -3.08 -27.49 6.18
N ASP A 462 -4.00 -28.43 6.02
CA ASP A 462 -3.96 -29.75 6.66
C ASP A 462 -2.66 -30.49 6.37
N PHE A 463 -2.17 -30.39 5.13
CA PHE A 463 -0.93 -31.04 4.73
C PHE A 463 0.30 -30.36 5.33
N VAL A 464 0.38 -29.03 5.30
CA VAL A 464 1.60 -28.26 5.63
C VAL A 464 1.74 -27.93 7.12
N LEU A 465 0.63 -27.63 7.82
CA LEU A 465 0.67 -27.30 9.24
C LEU A 465 0.95 -28.55 10.10
N GLY A 466 1.91 -28.44 11.01
CA GLY A 466 2.31 -29.50 11.93
C GLY A 466 1.56 -29.44 13.27
N SER A 467 1.99 -30.29 14.21
CA SER A 467 1.38 -30.42 15.55
C SER A 467 1.33 -29.12 16.37
N ARG A 468 2.15 -28.11 16.06
CA ARG A 468 2.08 -26.81 16.76
C ARG A 468 0.77 -26.07 16.51
N ALA A 469 0.18 -26.23 15.33
CA ALA A 469 -1.13 -25.67 15.02
C ALA A 469 -2.26 -26.37 15.81
N ASP A 470 -2.01 -27.59 16.29
CA ASP A 470 -2.99 -28.39 17.05
C ASP A 470 -2.86 -28.19 18.57
N ASN A 471 -2.05 -27.22 19.02
CA ASN A 471 -2.01 -26.81 20.41
C ASN A 471 -3.20 -25.91 20.74
N VAL A 472 -3.78 -26.10 21.93
CA VAL A 472 -4.82 -25.22 22.47
C VAL A 472 -4.26 -23.81 22.63
N MET A 473 -5.00 -22.82 22.14
CA MET A 473 -4.61 -21.42 22.19
C MET A 473 -4.54 -20.91 23.64
N PRO A 474 -3.52 -20.11 24.00
CA PRO A 474 -3.49 -19.41 25.29
C PRO A 474 -4.57 -18.30 25.34
N PRO A 475 -4.78 -17.63 26.49
CA PRO A 475 -5.53 -16.37 26.53
C PRO A 475 -5.06 -15.38 25.46
N CYS A 476 -6.02 -14.73 24.78
CA CYS A 476 -5.84 -13.89 23.58
C CYS A 476 -5.24 -14.63 22.37
N GLY A 477 -5.01 -15.93 22.44
CA GLY A 477 -4.37 -16.70 21.37
C GLY A 477 -5.20 -16.75 20.09
N SER A 478 -6.51 -16.47 20.14
CA SER A 478 -7.38 -16.33 18.96
C SER A 478 -7.24 -14.98 18.25
N ALA A 479 -6.64 -13.97 18.89
CA ALA A 479 -6.49 -12.62 18.35
C ALA A 479 -5.42 -12.51 17.25
N TYR A 480 -4.93 -13.63 16.70
CA TYR A 480 -4.22 -13.65 15.42
C TYR A 480 -5.19 -13.55 14.23
N ILE A 481 -6.48 -13.81 14.43
CA ILE A 481 -7.54 -13.59 13.44
C ILE A 481 -8.21 -12.24 13.70
N PRO A 482 -8.31 -11.35 12.70
CA PRO A 482 -8.93 -10.02 12.83
C PRO A 482 -10.34 -10.02 13.46
N ASP A 483 -11.24 -10.93 13.07
CA ASP A 483 -12.58 -10.98 13.67
C ASP A 483 -12.56 -11.45 15.14
N ASP A 484 -11.62 -12.32 15.51
CA ASP A 484 -11.49 -12.78 16.89
C ASP A 484 -10.76 -11.75 17.76
N LEU A 485 -9.83 -10.96 17.20
CA LEU A 485 -9.32 -9.74 17.83
C LEU A 485 -10.46 -8.75 18.10
N SER A 486 -11.31 -8.49 17.11
CA SER A 486 -12.46 -7.58 17.23
C SER A 486 -13.37 -7.95 18.42
N LYS A 487 -13.62 -9.26 18.61
CA LYS A 487 -14.35 -9.78 19.78
C LYS A 487 -13.54 -9.66 21.07
N ALA A 488 -12.23 -9.93 21.02
CA ALA A 488 -11.36 -9.85 22.19
C ALA A 488 -11.28 -8.42 22.75
N LEU A 489 -11.26 -7.39 21.89
CA LEU A 489 -11.24 -5.98 22.29
C LEU A 489 -12.39 -5.62 23.26
N LEU A 490 -13.56 -6.26 23.12
CA LEU A 490 -14.73 -6.05 24.00
C LEU A 490 -14.49 -6.49 25.45
N SER A 491 -13.53 -7.40 25.68
CA SER A 491 -13.14 -7.84 27.03
C SER A 491 -12.02 -7.01 27.63
N MET A 492 -11.29 -6.27 26.80
CA MET A 492 -10.13 -5.49 27.24
C MET A 492 -10.58 -4.25 28.01
N THR A 493 -9.75 -3.84 28.96
CA THR A 493 -10.00 -2.66 29.79
C THR A 493 -8.76 -1.79 29.86
N VAL A 494 -8.96 -0.49 30.00
CA VAL A 494 -7.91 0.47 30.36
C VAL A 494 -8.31 1.18 31.65
N ASN A 495 -7.43 1.17 32.66
CA ASN A 495 -7.70 1.74 33.98
C ASN A 495 -8.99 1.23 34.65
N GLY A 496 -9.38 -0.01 34.35
CA GLY A 496 -10.60 -0.65 34.87
C GLY A 496 -11.88 -0.35 34.09
N GLU A 497 -11.84 0.54 33.09
CA GLU A 497 -12.97 0.86 32.22
C GLU A 497 -12.90 0.04 30.92
N PRO A 498 -14.04 -0.36 30.32
CA PRO A 498 -14.07 -1.09 29.05
C PRO A 498 -13.39 -0.31 27.92
N LEU A 499 -12.48 -0.96 27.19
CA LEU A 499 -11.73 -0.35 26.09
C LEU A 499 -12.66 0.03 24.92
N THR A 500 -13.67 -0.78 24.63
CA THR A 500 -14.66 -0.54 23.56
C THR A 500 -15.93 -1.34 23.84
N SER A 501 -16.99 -1.12 23.07
CA SER A 501 -18.26 -1.84 23.16
C SER A 501 -18.90 -2.01 21.78
N GLU A 502 -19.94 -2.84 21.69
CA GLU A 502 -20.71 -3.02 20.44
C GLU A 502 -21.32 -1.70 19.92
N ALA A 503 -21.60 -0.74 20.80
CA ALA A 503 -22.11 0.57 20.40
C ALA A 503 -21.05 1.46 19.75
N ASP A 504 -19.77 1.14 19.93
CA ASP A 504 -18.63 1.89 19.37
C ASP A 504 -18.16 1.29 18.02
N LYS A 505 -18.89 0.29 17.51
CA LYS A 505 -18.66 -0.30 16.19
C LYS A 505 -19.39 0.47 15.10
N ILE A 506 -18.67 0.84 14.03
CA ILE A 506 -19.19 1.58 12.89
C ILE A 506 -18.88 0.80 11.61
N ASP A 507 -19.93 0.39 10.88
CA ASP A 507 -19.75 -0.24 9.57
C ASP A 507 -19.42 0.84 8.53
N LEU A 508 -18.20 0.80 7.98
CA LEU A 508 -17.71 1.75 6.98
C LEU A 508 -18.08 1.31 5.56
N LEU A 509 -17.92 0.02 5.27
CA LEU A 509 -18.26 -0.62 4.00
C LEU A 509 -19.05 -1.90 4.26
N ILE A 510 -20.26 -1.97 3.71
CA ILE A 510 -21.17 -3.12 3.84
C ILE A 510 -21.12 -3.94 2.55
N VAL A 511 -20.89 -5.25 2.66
CA VAL A 511 -20.87 -6.17 1.51
C VAL A 511 -22.21 -6.88 1.39
N GLU A 512 -22.72 -6.98 0.16
CA GLU A 512 -23.86 -7.85 -0.16
C GLU A 512 -23.39 -9.31 -0.22
N GLY A 513 -23.86 -10.15 0.72
CA GLY A 513 -23.57 -11.59 0.72
C GLY A 513 -23.01 -12.10 2.05
N ALA A 514 -22.18 -13.14 1.98
CA ALA A 514 -21.55 -13.74 3.15
C ALA A 514 -20.26 -12.98 3.53
N TRP A 515 -20.06 -12.74 4.83
CA TRP A 515 -18.81 -12.15 5.36
C TRP A 515 -17.58 -13.00 5.05
N LEU A 516 -17.75 -14.32 5.08
CA LEU A 516 -16.71 -15.31 4.80
C LEU A 516 -16.71 -15.67 3.31
N SER A 517 -15.53 -15.74 2.71
CA SER A 517 -15.36 -16.11 1.31
C SER A 517 -15.50 -17.63 1.08
N GLY A 518 -15.78 -18.02 -0.16
CA GLY A 518 -15.81 -19.42 -0.59
C GLY A 518 -17.20 -20.08 -0.60
N ALA A 519 -17.20 -21.41 -0.74
CA ALA A 519 -18.42 -22.22 -0.84
C ALA A 519 -19.21 -22.21 0.49
N PRO A 520 -20.56 -22.11 0.46
CA PRO A 520 -21.37 -22.09 1.68
C PRO A 520 -21.36 -23.45 2.41
N PRO A 521 -21.71 -23.50 3.72
CA PRO A 521 -21.66 -24.72 4.54
C PRO A 521 -22.38 -25.94 3.96
N GLU A 522 -23.49 -25.73 3.27
CA GLU A 522 -24.30 -26.80 2.67
C GLU A 522 -23.76 -27.28 1.31
N SER A 523 -22.72 -26.64 0.77
CA SER A 523 -22.20 -26.95 -0.56
C SER A 523 -21.41 -28.24 -0.59
N ALA A 524 -21.81 -29.16 -1.47
CA ALA A 524 -21.05 -30.37 -1.79
C ALA A 524 -19.62 -30.05 -2.32
N ALA A 525 -19.36 -28.82 -2.77
CA ALA A 525 -18.04 -28.38 -3.20
C ALA A 525 -17.00 -28.50 -2.07
N ARG A 526 -17.40 -28.34 -0.80
CA ARG A 526 -16.51 -28.46 0.37
C ARG A 526 -15.90 -29.86 0.51
N LEU A 527 -16.54 -30.90 -0.06
CA LEU A 527 -16.08 -32.30 0.00
C LEU A 527 -15.18 -32.71 -1.18
N VAL A 528 -14.92 -31.82 -2.15
CA VAL A 528 -14.22 -32.17 -3.38
C VAL A 528 -12.83 -32.80 -3.14
N PRO A 529 -11.93 -32.25 -2.31
CA PRO A 529 -10.63 -32.88 -2.05
C PRO A 529 -10.77 -34.27 -1.44
N THR A 530 -11.70 -34.44 -0.50
CA THR A 530 -11.99 -35.74 0.13
C THR A 530 -12.42 -36.76 -0.91
N ILE A 531 -13.38 -36.39 -1.78
CA ILE A 531 -13.86 -37.25 -2.86
C ILE A 531 -12.71 -37.60 -3.81
N VAL A 532 -11.90 -36.63 -4.21
CA VAL A 532 -10.76 -36.85 -5.12
C VAL A 532 -9.73 -37.80 -4.52
N MET A 533 -9.35 -37.62 -3.25
CA MET A 533 -8.33 -38.45 -2.59
C MET A 533 -8.84 -39.88 -2.32
N VAL A 534 -10.12 -40.03 -1.96
CA VAL A 534 -10.75 -41.34 -1.82
C VAL A 534 -10.85 -42.05 -3.17
N LEU A 535 -11.29 -41.36 -4.23
CA LEU A 535 -11.34 -41.92 -5.58
C LEU A 535 -9.96 -42.31 -6.09
N LEU A 536 -8.91 -41.51 -5.82
CA LEU A 536 -7.53 -41.85 -6.15
C LEU A 536 -7.11 -43.18 -5.50
N ALA A 537 -7.39 -43.34 -4.20
CA ALA A 537 -7.10 -44.57 -3.46
C ALA A 537 -7.85 -45.78 -4.06
N LEU A 538 -9.13 -45.62 -4.37
CA LEU A 538 -9.97 -46.65 -4.98
C LEU A 538 -9.49 -47.02 -6.39
N ILE A 539 -9.10 -46.04 -7.22
CA ILE A 539 -8.57 -46.27 -8.56
C ILE A 539 -7.26 -47.06 -8.47
N ILE A 540 -6.33 -46.68 -7.58
CA ILE A 540 -5.07 -47.42 -7.40
C ILE A 540 -5.36 -48.84 -6.91
N ALA A 541 -6.26 -49.01 -5.95
CA ALA A 541 -6.68 -50.33 -5.46
C ALA A 541 -7.27 -51.20 -6.59
N PHE A 542 -8.15 -50.63 -7.43
CA PHE A 542 -8.76 -51.31 -8.56
C PHE A 542 -7.75 -51.70 -9.64
N LEU A 543 -6.89 -50.77 -10.06
CA LEU A 543 -5.82 -51.04 -11.04
C LEU A 543 -4.84 -52.08 -10.51
N ARG A 544 -4.52 -52.04 -9.22
CA ARG A 544 -3.71 -53.06 -8.54
C ARG A 544 -4.38 -54.43 -8.55
N PHE A 545 -5.68 -54.50 -8.29
CA PHE A 545 -6.44 -55.74 -8.34
C PHE A 545 -6.46 -56.32 -9.76
N LYS A 546 -6.84 -55.51 -10.76
CA LYS A 546 -6.90 -55.92 -12.18
C LYS A 546 -5.56 -56.36 -12.72
N SER A 547 -4.49 -55.65 -12.37
CA SER A 547 -3.12 -56.03 -12.79
C SER A 547 -2.63 -57.34 -12.16
N ARG A 548 -3.24 -57.81 -11.07
CA ARG A 548 -2.95 -59.08 -10.41
C ARG A 548 -3.70 -60.27 -11.01
N THR A 549 -4.88 -60.04 -11.62
CA THR A 549 -5.76 -61.08 -12.18
C THR A 549 -5.52 -61.40 -13.66
N SER A 550 -4.72 -60.61 -14.37
CA SER A 550 -4.48 -60.83 -15.80
C SER A 550 -3.47 -61.96 -16.02
N THR A 551 -3.90 -63.02 -16.70
CA THR A 551 -3.05 -64.13 -17.16
C THR A 551 -2.00 -63.67 -18.18
N PRO A 552 -0.80 -64.27 -18.19
CA PRO A 552 0.27 -63.93 -19.11
C PRO A 552 0.04 -64.58 -20.48
N GLN A 553 -0.92 -64.08 -21.26
CA GLN A 553 -1.03 -64.47 -22.67
C GLN A 553 -1.30 -63.26 -23.57
N SER A 554 -0.26 -62.95 -24.36
CA SER A 554 -0.26 -62.26 -25.65
C SER A 554 -1.05 -60.95 -25.79
N SER A 555 -0.70 -59.92 -25.02
CA SER A 555 -0.76 -58.49 -25.39
C SER A 555 -0.16 -57.66 -24.23
N PRO A 556 0.49 -56.50 -24.46
CA PRO A 556 0.84 -55.60 -23.36
C PRO A 556 -0.39 -55.31 -22.50
N ASN A 557 -0.41 -55.86 -21.28
CA ASN A 557 -1.54 -55.72 -20.38
C ASN A 557 -1.73 -54.24 -20.03
N VAL A 558 -2.70 -53.60 -20.69
CA VAL A 558 -3.01 -52.19 -20.57
C VAL A 558 -3.22 -51.80 -19.11
N ASN A 559 -3.85 -52.67 -18.31
CA ASN A 559 -4.08 -52.45 -16.88
C ASN A 559 -2.78 -52.42 -16.06
N PHE A 560 -1.80 -53.26 -16.40
CA PHE A 560 -0.49 -53.25 -15.74
C PHE A 560 0.33 -52.01 -16.13
N LYS A 561 0.26 -51.57 -17.39
CA LYS A 561 0.88 -50.32 -17.84
C LYS A 561 0.23 -49.11 -17.15
N LEU A 562 -1.09 -49.07 -17.08
CA LEU A 562 -1.85 -48.00 -16.43
C LEU A 562 -1.57 -47.95 -14.92
N PHE A 563 -1.55 -49.11 -14.24
CA PHE A 563 -1.14 -49.20 -12.84
C PHE A 563 0.28 -48.69 -12.62
N LYS A 564 1.24 -49.04 -13.48
CA LYS A 564 2.62 -48.52 -13.38
C LYS A 564 2.65 -47.00 -13.49
N ILE A 565 1.92 -46.42 -14.45
CA ILE A 565 1.86 -44.97 -14.64
C ILE A 565 1.25 -44.31 -13.39
N ALA A 566 0.08 -44.76 -12.95
CA ALA A 566 -0.59 -44.21 -11.75
C ALA A 566 0.29 -44.32 -10.50
N ARG A 567 0.93 -45.49 -10.30
CA ARG A 567 1.91 -45.72 -9.24
C ARG A 567 3.08 -44.72 -9.33
N SER A 568 3.67 -44.53 -10.51
CA SER A 568 4.79 -43.60 -10.69
C SER A 568 4.37 -42.17 -10.32
N VAL A 569 3.22 -41.70 -10.80
CA VAL A 569 2.72 -40.36 -10.50
C VAL A 569 2.55 -40.15 -9.00
N VAL A 570 1.84 -41.06 -8.32
CA VAL A 570 1.56 -40.96 -6.88
C VAL A 570 2.86 -40.93 -6.07
N LEU A 571 3.81 -41.80 -6.39
CA LEU A 571 5.07 -41.88 -5.64
C LEU A 571 5.99 -40.70 -5.92
N ILE A 572 6.01 -40.16 -7.15
CA ILE A 572 6.78 -38.96 -7.48
C ILE A 572 6.21 -37.76 -6.73
N VAL A 573 4.90 -37.54 -6.78
CA VAL A 573 4.24 -36.43 -6.08
C VAL A 573 4.42 -36.55 -4.57
N ALA A 574 4.16 -37.71 -3.98
CA ALA A 574 4.35 -37.92 -2.54
C ALA A 574 5.81 -37.70 -2.11
N SER A 575 6.78 -38.12 -2.93
CA SER A 575 8.20 -37.87 -2.64
C SER A 575 8.54 -36.39 -2.68
N ALA A 576 8.03 -35.65 -3.69
CA ALA A 576 8.27 -34.22 -3.81
C ALA A 576 7.68 -33.46 -2.61
N LEU A 577 6.44 -33.80 -2.23
CA LEU A 577 5.79 -33.24 -1.05
C LEU A 577 6.51 -33.59 0.26
N GLY A 578 7.02 -34.82 0.40
CA GLY A 578 7.80 -35.24 1.56
C GLY A 578 9.15 -34.52 1.67
N VAL A 579 9.83 -34.29 0.54
CA VAL A 579 11.06 -33.47 0.51
C VAL A 579 10.75 -32.02 0.86
N MET A 580 9.66 -31.46 0.31
CA MET A 580 9.22 -30.10 0.64
C MET A 580 9.00 -29.94 2.15
N LEU A 581 8.22 -30.83 2.79
CA LEU A 581 8.01 -30.80 4.23
C LEU A 581 9.31 -30.99 5.03
N LEU A 582 10.23 -31.85 4.55
CA LEU A 582 11.52 -32.05 5.22
C LEU A 582 12.39 -30.79 5.17
N VAL A 583 12.40 -30.10 4.03
CA VAL A 583 13.08 -28.79 3.88
C VAL A 583 12.44 -27.78 4.82
N MET A 584 11.10 -27.65 4.80
CA MET A 584 10.40 -26.71 5.68
C MET A 584 10.71 -27.00 7.17
N TRP A 585 10.76 -28.28 7.54
CA TRP A 585 11.01 -28.69 8.92
C TRP A 585 12.46 -28.46 9.39
N THR A 586 13.46 -28.53 8.50
CA THR A 586 14.88 -28.60 8.90
C THR A 586 15.75 -27.45 8.40
N LEU A 587 15.32 -26.75 7.34
CA LEU A 587 16.11 -25.73 6.65
C LEU A 587 15.41 -24.37 6.59
N THR A 588 14.24 -24.22 7.21
CA THR A 588 13.46 -22.99 7.19
C THR A 588 12.92 -22.64 8.57
N ASP A 589 12.58 -21.38 8.78
CA ASP A 589 11.98 -20.83 10.00
C ASP A 589 10.44 -20.96 10.02
N HIS A 590 9.86 -21.84 9.21
CA HIS A 590 8.43 -22.14 9.24
C HIS A 590 8.04 -22.96 10.48
N THR A 591 8.06 -22.31 11.64
CA THR A 591 7.88 -22.92 12.96
C THR A 591 6.57 -23.70 13.07
N ASP A 592 5.50 -23.25 12.42
CA ASP A 592 4.17 -23.89 12.47
C ASP A 592 4.05 -25.14 11.59
N THR A 593 5.06 -25.43 10.77
CA THR A 593 5.18 -26.68 9.99
C THR A 593 6.03 -27.74 10.71
N TRP A 594 6.56 -27.40 11.89
CA TRP A 594 7.43 -28.27 12.66
C TRP A 594 6.71 -29.51 13.20
N ALA A 595 7.44 -30.64 13.27
CA ALA A 595 6.95 -31.95 13.68
C ALA A 595 5.70 -32.40 12.91
N ASN A 596 5.70 -32.15 11.60
CA ASN A 596 4.60 -32.55 10.73
C ASN A 596 4.59 -34.08 10.48
N CYS A 597 3.59 -34.76 11.04
CA CYS A 597 3.37 -36.20 10.94
C CYS A 597 3.08 -36.67 9.50
N ASN A 598 2.71 -35.77 8.57
CA ASN A 598 2.56 -36.12 7.16
C ASN A 598 3.87 -36.59 6.51
N LEU A 599 5.03 -36.31 7.13
CA LEU A 599 6.32 -36.90 6.73
C LEU A 599 6.35 -38.42 6.87
N LEU A 600 5.59 -39.00 7.80
CA LEU A 600 5.56 -40.45 8.02
C LEU A 600 4.96 -41.23 6.85
N TRP A 601 4.20 -40.57 5.97
CA TRP A 601 3.65 -41.20 4.77
C TRP A 601 4.16 -40.66 3.45
N SER A 602 4.58 -39.40 3.39
CA SER A 602 5.11 -38.77 2.18
C SER A 602 6.59 -39.10 1.92
N LEU A 603 7.45 -38.96 2.94
CA LEU A 603 8.90 -39.18 2.81
C LEU A 603 9.27 -40.64 2.44
N PRO A 604 8.60 -41.68 2.96
CA PRO A 604 8.88 -43.06 2.56
C PRO A 604 8.66 -43.35 1.07
N ALA A 605 7.92 -42.50 0.34
CA ALA A 605 7.77 -42.63 -1.11
C ALA A 605 9.10 -42.54 -1.87
N LEU A 606 10.13 -41.88 -1.30
CA LEU A 606 11.47 -41.74 -1.90
C LEU A 606 12.14 -43.09 -2.22
N VAL A 607 11.74 -44.17 -1.55
CA VAL A 607 12.21 -45.52 -1.86
C VAL A 607 11.94 -45.93 -3.32
N TYR A 608 10.99 -45.27 -3.98
CA TYR A 608 10.71 -45.44 -5.40
C TYR A 608 11.96 -45.20 -6.28
N PHE A 609 12.73 -44.16 -5.96
CA PHE A 609 13.93 -43.75 -6.70
C PHE A 609 15.18 -44.59 -6.39
N VAL A 610 15.15 -45.41 -5.33
CA VAL A 610 16.26 -46.31 -5.01
C VAL A 610 16.42 -47.34 -6.13
N PRO A 611 17.62 -47.53 -6.73
CA PRO A 611 17.82 -48.48 -7.81
C PRO A 611 17.47 -49.92 -7.40
N THR A 612 16.84 -50.70 -8.30
CA THR A 612 16.45 -52.10 -8.03
C THR A 612 17.62 -53.04 -7.78
N LYS A 613 18.83 -52.68 -8.25
CA LYS A 613 20.07 -53.42 -7.99
C LYS A 613 20.56 -53.30 -6.55
N PHE A 614 20.04 -52.33 -5.79
CA PHE A 614 20.46 -52.09 -4.42
C PHE A 614 19.84 -53.14 -3.48
N LYS A 615 20.68 -53.94 -2.82
CA LYS A 615 20.24 -55.11 -2.02
C LYS A 615 19.26 -54.74 -0.90
N MET A 616 19.34 -53.51 -0.37
CA MET A 616 18.46 -53.04 0.69
C MET A 616 17.10 -52.52 0.23
N LYS A 617 16.85 -52.36 -1.10
CA LYS A 617 15.60 -51.75 -1.59
C LYS A 617 14.35 -52.45 -1.05
N ALA A 618 14.38 -53.79 -1.01
CA ALA A 618 13.28 -54.59 -0.48
C ALA A 618 13.00 -54.28 1.00
N THR A 619 14.06 -54.25 1.82
CA THR A 619 13.98 -53.89 3.25
C THR A 619 13.46 -52.46 3.42
N MET A 620 14.00 -51.49 2.69
CA MET A 620 13.56 -50.09 2.73
C MET A 620 12.08 -49.95 2.34
N THR A 621 11.63 -50.72 1.34
CA THR A 621 10.23 -50.70 0.89
C THR A 621 9.32 -51.28 1.98
N TYR A 622 9.74 -52.36 2.64
CA TYR A 622 9.00 -52.93 3.76
C TYR A 622 8.92 -51.96 4.94
N VAL A 623 10.03 -51.34 5.34
CA VAL A 623 10.06 -50.30 6.37
C VAL A 623 9.14 -49.14 6.00
N SER A 624 9.17 -48.70 4.74
CA SER A 624 8.29 -47.62 4.25
C SER A 624 6.80 -47.96 4.39
N VAL A 625 6.42 -49.19 4.04
CA VAL A 625 5.04 -49.68 4.20
C VAL A 625 4.64 -49.75 5.67
N VAL A 626 5.54 -50.22 6.55
CA VAL A 626 5.29 -50.26 8.00
C VAL A 626 5.11 -48.85 8.56
N LEU A 627 5.96 -47.88 8.18
CA LEU A 627 5.84 -46.49 8.63
C LEU A 627 4.50 -45.86 8.24
N ILE A 628 4.09 -46.02 6.97
CA ILE A 628 2.78 -45.51 6.52
C ILE A 628 1.63 -46.22 7.23
N ALA A 629 1.73 -47.54 7.43
CA ALA A 629 0.71 -48.30 8.15
C ALA A 629 0.60 -47.83 9.62
N THR A 630 1.73 -47.59 10.28
CA THR A 630 1.78 -47.03 11.63
C THR A 630 1.14 -45.64 11.67
N TYR A 631 1.44 -44.77 10.71
CA TYR A 631 0.77 -43.47 10.60
C TYR A 631 -0.75 -43.61 10.46
N LEU A 632 -1.23 -44.47 9.56
CA LEU A 632 -2.67 -44.70 9.36
C LEU A 632 -3.36 -45.30 10.60
N LEU A 633 -2.64 -46.12 11.38
CA LEU A 633 -3.16 -46.74 12.60
C LEU A 633 -3.17 -45.80 13.80
N LEU A 634 -2.17 -44.91 13.93
CA LEU A 634 -2.00 -44.05 15.09
C LEU A 634 -2.55 -42.62 14.90
N SER A 635 -2.69 -42.15 13.66
CA SER A 635 -3.28 -40.83 13.38
C SER A 635 -4.69 -40.62 13.96
N PRO A 636 -5.60 -41.61 14.02
CA PRO A 636 -6.85 -41.43 14.75
C PRO A 636 -6.61 -41.48 16.26
N GLY A 637 -6.41 -40.32 16.88
CA GLY A 637 -6.51 -40.11 18.32
C GLY A 637 -5.27 -40.47 19.16
N ILE A 638 -4.15 -40.87 18.55
CA ILE A 638 -2.87 -41.08 19.27
C ILE A 638 -1.83 -40.04 18.85
N LEU A 639 -1.71 -39.73 17.56
CA LEU A 639 -0.79 -38.69 17.11
C LEU A 639 -1.27 -37.31 17.60
N PRO A 640 -0.35 -36.43 18.02
CA PRO A 640 -0.68 -35.08 18.50
C PRO A 640 -1.04 -34.11 17.37
N GLN A 641 -1.11 -34.60 16.12
CA GLN A 641 -1.42 -33.79 14.94
C GLN A 641 -2.76 -34.21 14.36
N PHE A 642 -3.59 -33.22 14.00
CA PHE A 642 -4.82 -33.45 13.28
C PHE A 642 -4.56 -34.15 11.92
N THR A 643 -5.47 -35.02 11.52
CA THR A 643 -5.40 -35.67 10.21
C THR A 643 -6.77 -35.79 9.58
N SER A 644 -6.99 -35.12 8.45
CA SER A 644 -8.24 -35.20 7.70
C SER A 644 -8.39 -36.47 6.88
N ILE A 645 -9.63 -36.79 6.51
CA ILE A 645 -9.97 -37.96 5.66
C ILE A 645 -9.27 -37.87 4.29
N SER A 646 -9.12 -36.66 3.75
CA SER A 646 -8.38 -36.41 2.50
C SER A 646 -6.91 -36.84 2.61
N LEU A 647 -6.25 -36.52 3.72
CA LEU A 647 -4.87 -36.95 3.98
C LEU A 647 -4.76 -38.46 4.15
N TRP A 648 -5.75 -39.09 4.79
CA TRP A 648 -5.83 -40.56 4.82
C TRP A 648 -5.97 -41.16 3.43
N GLY A 649 -6.83 -40.61 2.58
CA GLY A 649 -6.98 -41.04 1.18
C GLY A 649 -5.67 -40.97 0.40
N ALA A 650 -4.92 -39.87 0.58
CA ALA A 650 -3.59 -39.70 0.00
C ALA A 650 -2.57 -40.72 0.55
N ALA A 651 -2.48 -40.90 1.86
CA ALA A 651 -1.59 -41.88 2.49
C ALA A 651 -1.91 -43.32 2.07
N ILE A 652 -3.19 -43.68 1.95
CA ILE A 652 -3.66 -44.98 1.44
C ILE A 652 -3.23 -45.18 -0.02
N SER A 653 -3.31 -44.13 -0.84
CA SER A 653 -2.83 -44.17 -2.22
C SER A 653 -1.33 -44.47 -2.29
N VAL A 654 -0.52 -43.86 -1.42
CA VAL A 654 0.93 -44.09 -1.34
C VAL A 654 1.26 -45.51 -0.90
N ILE A 655 0.64 -46.03 0.17
CA ILE A 655 0.92 -47.40 0.64
C ILE A 655 0.51 -48.45 -0.41
N LEU A 656 -0.64 -48.25 -1.08
CA LEU A 656 -1.10 -49.11 -2.17
C LEU A 656 -0.15 -49.07 -3.38
N ALA A 657 0.39 -47.89 -3.69
CA ALA A 657 1.37 -47.70 -4.76
C ALA A 657 2.72 -48.34 -4.42
N LEU A 658 3.21 -48.22 -3.18
CA LEU A 658 4.50 -48.78 -2.74
C LEU A 658 4.50 -50.30 -2.70
N THR A 659 3.45 -50.90 -2.15
CA THR A 659 3.40 -52.34 -1.84
C THR A 659 3.70 -53.17 -3.10
N PRO A 660 4.62 -54.15 -3.06
CA PRO A 660 4.92 -54.99 -4.22
C PRO A 660 3.70 -55.79 -4.70
N ILE A 661 3.50 -55.95 -6.01
CA ILE A 661 2.51 -56.90 -6.54
C ILE A 661 3.17 -58.28 -6.51
N LYS A 662 2.71 -59.17 -5.62
CA LYS A 662 2.99 -60.60 -5.75
C LYS A 662 1.91 -61.22 -6.66
N PRO A 663 2.26 -61.86 -7.78
CA PRO A 663 1.27 -62.61 -8.57
C PRO A 663 0.61 -63.67 -7.67
N PHE A 664 -0.67 -63.99 -7.90
CA PHE A 664 -1.28 -65.17 -7.30
C PHE A 664 -0.58 -66.40 -7.90
N ILE A 665 0.45 -66.88 -7.22
CA ILE A 665 0.99 -68.26 -7.12
C ILE A 665 0.68 -69.15 -8.35
N ASN A 666 1.67 -69.50 -9.18
CA ASN A 666 2.39 -70.79 -9.10
C ASN A 666 1.64 -71.88 -8.32
N VAL A 667 0.47 -72.29 -8.79
CA VAL A 667 0.00 -73.64 -8.49
C VAL A 667 0.99 -74.59 -9.17
N ARG A 668 1.55 -75.47 -8.35
CA ARG A 668 2.60 -76.45 -8.68
C ARG A 668 2.36 -77.19 -9.99
#